data_AF-A0A2N1M7F6-F1
#
_entry.id   AF-A0A2N1M7F6-F1
#
_cell.length_a   1.000
_cell.length_b   1.000
_cell.length_c   1.000
_cell.angle_alpha   90.00
_cell.angle_beta   90.00
_cell.angle_gamma   90.00
#
_symmetry.space_group_name_H-M   'P 1'
#
loop_
_entity.id
_entity.type
_entity.pdbx_description
1 polymer ?
#
loop_
_entity_poly.entity_id
_entity_poly.type
_entity_poly.pdbx_seq_one_letter_code
_entity_poly.pdbx_strand_id
1 'polypeptide(L)'
;MIYGNLYDLWNQNYVIIENDGNAKYFTRITLGACDNPTLFVSSNFKCILIMDEMDLPLAGPPLLNRFEKQKILYSLEKLSAMSTFFNSENCESKVKKELSELWKKFFMDNTIINIDNLCEPKPSMYIMSRSINDLEFPFSYYFMNLINYYEKYYFEELDILRQDSENINNESYADHIEDFKNNLISIHPYFEYLQRYSEFYYNDFISIILSTYSIKLPSKENLDFILRNLIEVTEDKIIDPFILHIYWWKYSNEILIQLKLVETFPNIIIKVQNDFVVHGKLAQDLFRESINSILQNICDDKPWKQDMDYILSILSVTEEIDDDLGKFSNLIICNDLLKINSIPLEKIKEIIYLGKSGKKQEFITAEIINLVFNSLDDNNNDITPIISFISFITRNLKLIPLESDVRLILYKNIFSQSSFILMNSIIEKIFTIEFQQNKEIFFMLMKNPEESLRQSIRLKTINDNIKDIDSNIAELCCDIIQKIFSKFEFNELSPYFKYAIESFVQEDLLLQQIFILQQITSIAFLKEFINQFWKKYFSLSSSMIKEINDIMKINNDSFIQSIRFYFALELNSFDNIKHHEIIKEEFTCLKLMKHLYPIIRFVKILSFKLEHHLTKKEAQNMTFHEFIKKESADDNEYANLKSLFEEFAFSWNYIINYIFEYQCKELPHNKLIMNLDLPVIFGLVEQKDNGIYLCAIVDFLIKLHNEFLDNIIAIPIGKCEYLKFLEDLSWNKLTPKTYFIIPKKVDQAQDNNFINYDWDDKIFKYNQRNLEIEDDTNLIFDLQKIEMKLAKKLIHNKVYFEMEDNQFYLKNFSFKHELFYYSPRILFEIKKILPQEPISEEKRLIILALLDPSKSLYNSSNSIDLPEVISLFETILCFIKELSIKNNNILILDLIDQWLKLMSKKLDLFTLHGK
;
A
#
# COMPACT_ATOMS: atom_id res chain seq x y z
N MET A 1 -44.90 51.92 -10.51
CA MET A 1 -44.56 53.29 -10.99
C MET A 1 -43.42 53.96 -10.20
N ILE A 2 -43.19 53.63 -8.92
CA ILE A 2 -42.12 54.24 -8.09
C ILE A 2 -40.69 53.79 -8.47
N TYR A 3 -40.53 52.59 -9.04
CA TYR A 3 -39.21 52.02 -9.30
C TYR A 3 -38.40 52.72 -10.40
N GLY A 4 -39.04 53.14 -11.50
CA GLY A 4 -38.35 53.89 -12.55
C GLY A 4 -37.82 55.24 -12.09
N ASN A 5 -38.47 55.82 -11.07
CA ASN A 5 -38.15 57.11 -10.47
C ASN A 5 -36.93 57.07 -9.53
N LEU A 6 -36.49 55.87 -9.12
CA LEU A 6 -35.35 55.63 -8.23
C LEU A 6 -34.13 55.04 -8.97
N TYR A 7 -34.18 55.03 -10.31
CA TYR A 7 -33.20 54.34 -11.16
C TYR A 7 -31.75 54.83 -10.97
N ASP A 8 -31.53 56.15 -10.92
CA ASP A 8 -30.19 56.74 -10.71
C ASP A 8 -29.64 56.45 -9.30
N LEU A 9 -30.49 56.50 -8.28
CA LEU A 9 -30.15 56.13 -6.90
C LEU A 9 -29.74 54.65 -6.82
N TRP A 10 -30.45 53.78 -7.54
CA TRP A 10 -30.16 52.35 -7.58
C TRP A 10 -28.85 52.03 -8.30
N ASN A 11 -28.57 52.67 -9.44
CA ASN A 11 -27.34 52.48 -10.19
C ASN A 11 -26.11 53.17 -9.57
N GLN A 12 -26.26 53.76 -8.38
CA GLN A 12 -25.19 54.54 -7.73
C GLN A 12 -24.63 55.65 -8.64
N ASN A 13 -25.49 56.20 -9.51
CA ASN A 13 -25.14 57.29 -10.42
C ASN A 13 -25.09 58.59 -9.61
N TYR A 14 -23.96 58.80 -8.93
CA TYR A 14 -23.73 59.92 -8.04
C TYR A 14 -22.91 61.01 -8.72
N VAL A 15 -23.37 62.25 -8.62
CA VAL A 15 -22.55 63.44 -8.80
C VAL A 15 -21.69 63.59 -7.55
N ILE A 16 -20.39 63.42 -7.71
CA ILE A 16 -19.42 63.53 -6.61
C ILE A 16 -18.93 64.98 -6.57
N ILE A 17 -19.12 65.62 -5.43
CA ILE A 17 -18.57 66.95 -5.16
C ILE A 17 -17.58 66.80 -4.01
N GLU A 18 -16.29 66.88 -4.33
CA GLU A 18 -15.21 66.83 -3.35
C GLU A 18 -14.92 68.23 -2.81
N ASN A 19 -15.02 68.38 -1.49
CA ASN A 19 -14.50 69.56 -0.76
C ASN A 19 -13.73 69.05 0.46
N ASP A 20 -12.48 69.51 0.60
CA ASP A 20 -11.62 69.29 1.78
C ASP A 20 -11.53 67.82 2.24
N GLY A 21 -11.26 66.91 1.29
CA GLY A 21 -10.97 65.51 1.58
C GLY A 21 -12.18 64.62 1.94
N ASN A 22 -13.40 65.17 1.92
CA ASN A 22 -14.64 64.39 2.08
C ASN A 22 -15.51 64.47 0.82
N ALA A 23 -15.59 63.35 0.09
CA ALA A 23 -16.48 63.21 -1.08
C ALA A 23 -17.95 63.22 -0.64
N LYS A 24 -18.73 64.19 -1.14
CA LYS A 24 -20.19 64.24 -0.96
C LYS A 24 -20.86 63.71 -2.22
N TYR A 25 -21.67 62.66 -2.05
CA TYR A 25 -22.39 62.00 -3.15
C TYR A 25 -23.79 62.59 -3.25
N PHE A 26 -24.19 62.98 -4.47
CA PHE A 26 -25.55 63.45 -4.75
C PHE A 26 -26.16 62.62 -5.87
N THR A 27 -27.42 62.21 -5.75
CA THR A 27 -28.13 61.51 -6.84
C THR A 27 -29.42 62.24 -7.19
N ARG A 28 -29.91 62.05 -8.41
CA ARG A 28 -31.22 62.58 -8.81
C ARG A 28 -32.29 61.54 -8.53
N ILE A 29 -33.41 61.97 -7.97
CA ILE A 29 -34.61 61.15 -7.87
C ILE A 29 -35.69 61.82 -8.72
N THR A 30 -36.28 61.05 -9.63
CA THR A 30 -37.33 61.52 -10.52
C THR A 30 -38.66 61.45 -9.77
N LEU A 31 -39.36 62.55 -9.53
CA LEU A 31 -40.70 62.56 -8.91
C LEU A 31 -41.72 63.06 -9.93
N GLY A 32 -42.10 62.19 -10.87
CA GLY A 32 -43.00 62.54 -11.96
C GLY A 32 -42.29 63.29 -13.10
N ALA A 33 -43.06 63.89 -14.00
CA ALA A 33 -42.54 64.44 -15.27
C ALA A 33 -41.81 65.79 -15.15
N CYS A 34 -41.88 66.47 -14.00
CA CYS A 34 -41.40 67.85 -13.87
C CYS A 34 -40.47 68.13 -12.66
N ASP A 35 -40.30 67.19 -11.72
CA ASP A 35 -39.46 67.39 -10.53
C ASP A 35 -38.37 66.32 -10.42
N ASN A 36 -37.10 66.73 -10.55
CA ASN A 36 -35.92 65.87 -10.42
C ASN A 36 -34.97 66.39 -9.31
N PRO A 37 -35.37 66.38 -8.03
CA PRO A 37 -34.52 66.85 -6.94
C PRO A 37 -33.22 66.05 -6.84
N THR A 38 -32.11 66.78 -6.66
CA THR A 38 -30.81 66.19 -6.33
C THR A 38 -30.71 66.01 -4.81
N LEU A 39 -30.55 64.77 -4.35
CA LEU A 39 -30.50 64.40 -2.95
C LEU A 39 -29.08 64.03 -2.54
N PHE A 40 -28.66 64.50 -1.37
CA PHE A 40 -27.42 64.08 -0.75
C PHE A 40 -27.55 62.65 -0.24
N VAL A 41 -26.55 61.82 -0.53
CA VAL A 41 -26.50 60.41 -0.16
C VAL A 41 -25.19 60.17 0.59
N SER A 42 -25.28 59.55 1.77
CA SER A 42 -24.08 59.14 2.52
C SER A 42 -23.31 58.06 1.77
N SER A 43 -21.98 58.06 1.86
CA SER A 43 -21.12 56.99 1.31
C SER A 43 -21.49 55.59 1.83
N ASN A 44 -22.08 55.50 3.02
CA ASN A 44 -22.52 54.24 3.64
C ASN A 44 -24.00 53.92 3.39
N PHE A 45 -24.69 54.71 2.58
CA PHE A 45 -26.11 54.51 2.31
C PHE A 45 -26.34 53.21 1.53
N LYS A 46 -27.31 52.41 1.98
CA LYS A 46 -27.74 51.17 1.30
C LYS A 46 -29.23 51.26 1.00
N CYS A 47 -29.61 50.93 -0.23
CA CYS A 47 -31.00 50.79 -0.64
C CYS A 47 -31.35 49.30 -0.68
N ILE A 48 -32.43 48.92 0.01
CA ILE A 48 -32.96 47.54 0.01
C ILE A 48 -34.33 47.59 -0.66
N LEU A 49 -34.47 46.87 -1.77
CA LEU A 49 -35.73 46.68 -2.46
C LEU A 49 -36.37 45.37 -1.98
N ILE A 50 -37.61 45.44 -1.50
CA ILE A 50 -38.42 44.28 -1.16
C ILE A 50 -39.59 44.27 -2.14
N MET A 51 -39.74 43.17 -2.89
CA MET A 51 -40.77 42.95 -3.89
C MET A 51 -41.21 41.49 -3.81
N ASP A 52 -42.49 41.24 -4.08
CA ASP A 52 -43.00 39.87 -4.23
C ASP A 52 -42.46 39.27 -5.54
N GLU A 53 -41.99 38.03 -5.49
CA GLU A 53 -41.42 37.33 -6.65
C GLU A 53 -42.41 37.24 -7.81
N MET A 54 -43.71 37.15 -7.50
CA MET A 54 -44.79 37.10 -8.49
C MET A 54 -44.99 38.44 -9.23
N ASP A 55 -44.54 39.56 -8.64
CA ASP A 55 -44.63 40.90 -9.22
C ASP A 55 -43.40 41.28 -10.06
N LEU A 56 -42.32 40.50 -9.99
CA LEU A 56 -41.07 40.73 -10.71
C LEU A 56 -41.24 40.79 -12.24
N PRO A 57 -42.00 39.89 -12.91
CA PRO A 57 -42.21 39.94 -14.37
C PRO A 57 -42.98 41.17 -14.84
N LEU A 58 -43.70 41.84 -13.93
CA LEU A 58 -44.49 43.05 -14.20
C LEU A 58 -43.70 44.33 -13.89
N ALA A 59 -42.47 44.22 -13.41
CA ALA A 59 -41.62 45.35 -13.09
C ALA A 59 -41.23 46.15 -14.35
N GLY A 60 -41.00 47.45 -14.17
CA GLY A 60 -40.62 48.33 -15.28
C GLY A 60 -39.29 47.89 -15.91
N PRO A 61 -39.12 48.03 -17.24
CA PRO A 61 -37.91 47.61 -17.95
C PRO A 61 -36.58 48.10 -17.33
N PRO A 62 -36.46 49.32 -16.75
CA PRO A 62 -35.21 49.76 -16.13
C PRO A 62 -34.77 48.91 -14.92
N LEU A 63 -35.72 48.37 -14.14
CA LEU A 63 -35.39 47.53 -12.98
C LEU A 63 -34.93 46.13 -13.41
N LEU A 64 -35.62 45.52 -14.37
CA LEU A 64 -35.29 44.20 -14.92
C LEU A 64 -33.93 44.21 -15.66
N ASN A 65 -33.69 45.26 -16.46
CA ASN A 65 -32.45 45.43 -17.24
C ASN A 65 -31.17 45.48 -16.39
N ARG A 66 -31.23 45.74 -15.08
CA ARG A 66 -30.04 45.80 -14.22
C ARG A 66 -29.50 44.41 -13.90
N PHE A 67 -30.37 43.48 -13.51
CA PHE A 67 -29.96 42.14 -13.07
C PHE A 67 -29.58 41.26 -14.26
N GLU A 68 -30.36 41.33 -15.33
CA GLU A 68 -30.13 40.54 -16.55
C GLU A 68 -28.84 40.95 -17.27
N LYS A 69 -28.58 42.25 -17.47
CA LYS A 69 -27.36 42.72 -18.15
C LYS A 69 -26.09 42.37 -17.37
N GLN A 70 -26.14 42.42 -16.04
CA GLN A 70 -25.00 42.05 -15.20
C GLN A 70 -24.72 40.54 -15.26
N LYS A 71 -25.76 39.70 -15.24
CA LYS A 71 -25.65 38.24 -15.42
C LYS A 71 -25.11 37.88 -16.81
N ILE A 72 -25.59 38.55 -17.85
CA ILE A 72 -25.12 38.35 -19.23
C ILE A 72 -23.65 38.75 -19.38
N LEU A 73 -23.28 39.95 -18.91
CA LEU A 73 -21.89 40.44 -18.98
C LEU A 73 -20.95 39.51 -18.22
N TYR A 74 -21.34 39.09 -17.01
CA TYR A 74 -20.58 38.12 -16.22
C TYR A 74 -20.43 36.78 -16.94
N SER A 75 -21.50 36.27 -17.56
CA SER A 75 -21.46 35.01 -18.33
C SER A 75 -20.51 35.09 -19.51
N LEU A 76 -20.59 36.19 -20.27
CA LEU A 76 -19.72 36.44 -21.42
C LEU A 76 -18.24 36.54 -21.03
N GLU A 77 -17.94 37.24 -19.94
CA GLU A 77 -16.56 37.34 -19.43
C GLU A 77 -16.06 36.01 -18.85
N LYS A 78 -16.92 35.27 -18.13
CA LYS A 78 -16.61 33.92 -17.63
C LYS A 78 -16.25 32.95 -18.77
N LEU A 79 -16.91 33.11 -19.92
CA LEU A 79 -16.63 32.33 -21.13
C LEU A 79 -15.53 32.95 -22.01
N SER A 80 -14.89 34.05 -21.57
CA SER A 80 -13.91 34.83 -22.35
C SER A 80 -14.39 35.20 -23.77
N ALA A 81 -15.71 35.39 -23.92
CA ALA A 81 -16.36 35.62 -25.20
C ALA A 81 -16.53 37.11 -25.53
N MET A 82 -16.38 38.00 -24.54
CA MET A 82 -16.63 39.43 -24.73
C MET A 82 -15.68 40.08 -25.75
N SER A 83 -14.37 39.82 -25.64
CA SER A 83 -13.37 40.42 -26.54
C SER A 83 -13.54 39.95 -27.98
N THR A 84 -13.88 38.68 -28.19
CA THR A 84 -14.12 38.09 -29.53
C THR A 84 -15.21 38.84 -30.30
N PHE A 85 -16.24 39.34 -29.61
CA PHE A 85 -17.30 40.16 -30.22
C PHE A 85 -16.74 41.46 -30.80
N PHE A 86 -16.05 42.25 -29.98
CA PHE A 86 -15.48 43.53 -30.39
C PHE A 86 -14.36 43.39 -31.44
N ASN A 87 -13.61 42.27 -31.39
CA ASN A 87 -12.58 41.94 -32.37
C ASN A 87 -13.17 41.55 -33.74
N SER A 88 -14.39 40.99 -33.75
CA SER A 88 -15.10 40.59 -34.97
C SER A 88 -15.89 41.73 -35.62
N GLU A 89 -16.49 42.65 -34.85
CA GLU A 89 -17.34 43.74 -35.39
C GLU A 89 -16.54 44.89 -36.02
N ASN A 90 -15.32 45.15 -35.55
CA ASN A 90 -14.53 46.32 -35.98
C ASN A 90 -13.70 46.10 -37.27
N CYS A 91 -13.99 45.06 -38.08
CA CYS A 91 -13.11 44.66 -39.19
C CYS A 91 -13.87 44.33 -40.48
N GLU A 92 -13.35 44.75 -41.64
CA GLU A 92 -14.02 44.63 -42.94
C GLU A 92 -13.90 43.24 -43.61
N SER A 93 -13.13 42.30 -43.05
CA SER A 93 -12.86 41.01 -43.68
C SER A 93 -14.09 40.08 -43.69
N LYS A 94 -14.26 39.33 -44.79
CA LYS A 94 -15.38 38.38 -44.97
C LYS A 94 -15.43 37.33 -43.84
N VAL A 95 -14.26 36.81 -43.46
CA VAL A 95 -14.14 35.79 -42.40
C VAL A 95 -14.56 36.34 -41.04
N LYS A 96 -14.19 37.58 -40.68
CA LYS A 96 -14.60 38.17 -39.40
C LYS A 96 -16.09 38.49 -39.33
N LYS A 97 -16.73 38.79 -40.47
CA LYS A 97 -18.20 38.90 -40.55
C LYS A 97 -18.88 37.55 -40.27
N GLU A 98 -18.37 36.46 -40.86
CA GLU A 98 -18.85 35.10 -40.59
C GLU A 98 -18.66 34.73 -39.10
N LEU A 99 -17.51 35.07 -38.49
CA LEU A 99 -17.28 34.87 -37.05
C LEU A 99 -18.22 35.74 -36.18
N SER A 100 -18.54 36.97 -36.58
CA SER A 100 -19.51 37.82 -35.88
C SER A 100 -20.92 37.24 -35.92
N GLU A 101 -21.33 36.67 -37.06
CA GLU A 101 -22.60 35.95 -37.19
C GLU A 101 -22.63 34.69 -36.32
N LEU A 102 -21.54 33.93 -36.28
CA LEU A 102 -21.39 32.77 -35.39
C LEU A 102 -21.44 33.17 -33.91
N TRP A 103 -20.78 34.26 -33.54
CA TRP A 103 -20.85 34.79 -32.18
C TRP A 103 -22.29 35.10 -31.78
N LYS A 104 -23.05 35.77 -32.65
CA LYS A 104 -24.48 36.07 -32.43
C LYS A 104 -25.30 34.78 -32.32
N LYS A 105 -25.00 33.77 -33.13
CA LYS A 105 -25.65 32.47 -33.08
C LYS A 105 -25.42 31.77 -31.73
N PHE A 106 -24.17 31.73 -31.26
CA PHE A 106 -23.83 31.11 -29.98
C PHE A 106 -24.38 31.89 -28.78
N PHE A 107 -24.36 33.22 -28.86
CA PHE A 107 -24.94 34.09 -27.83
C PHE A 107 -26.44 33.85 -27.63
N MET A 108 -27.18 33.59 -28.71
CA MET A 108 -28.62 33.33 -28.67
C MET A 108 -28.98 31.88 -28.26
N ASP A 109 -27.99 31.01 -28.08
CA ASP A 109 -28.22 29.64 -27.64
C ASP A 109 -28.23 29.55 -26.10
N ASN A 110 -29.41 29.28 -25.54
CA ASN A 110 -29.61 29.16 -24.10
C ASN A 110 -28.86 27.98 -23.45
N THR A 111 -28.34 27.04 -24.25
CA THR A 111 -27.46 25.95 -23.76
C THR A 111 -26.03 26.41 -23.54
N ILE A 112 -25.57 27.42 -24.31
CA ILE A 112 -24.23 28.01 -24.20
C ILE A 112 -24.25 29.16 -23.18
N ILE A 113 -25.25 30.04 -23.28
CA ILE A 113 -25.47 31.13 -22.32
C ILE A 113 -26.73 30.83 -21.51
N ASN A 114 -26.53 30.31 -20.30
CA ASN A 114 -27.61 30.15 -19.32
C ASN A 114 -27.38 31.10 -18.14
N ILE A 115 -28.29 32.07 -17.98
CA ILE A 115 -28.26 33.06 -16.90
C ILE A 115 -29.20 32.71 -15.73
N ASP A 116 -30.06 31.71 -15.89
CA ASP A 116 -31.12 31.35 -14.94
C ASP A 116 -30.54 30.77 -13.64
N ASN A 117 -29.44 30.01 -13.76
CA ASN A 117 -28.77 29.38 -12.63
C ASN A 117 -27.67 30.23 -11.98
N LEU A 118 -27.51 31.50 -12.40
CA LEU A 118 -26.47 32.38 -11.85
C LEU A 118 -26.96 33.05 -10.57
N CYS A 119 -26.15 32.91 -9.52
CA CYS A 119 -26.36 33.59 -8.24
C CYS A 119 -26.53 35.09 -8.44
N GLU A 120 -27.49 35.68 -7.74
CA GLU A 120 -27.64 37.13 -7.71
C GLU A 120 -26.35 37.80 -7.21
N PRO A 121 -25.93 38.92 -7.83
CA PRO A 121 -24.70 39.58 -7.44
C PRO A 121 -24.84 40.08 -5.99
N LYS A 122 -23.94 39.65 -5.11
CA LYS A 122 -23.73 40.29 -3.80
C LYS A 122 -23.46 41.78 -4.01
N PRO A 123 -23.80 42.68 -3.07
CA PRO A 123 -24.12 44.10 -3.34
C PRO A 123 -22.99 44.90 -4.00
N SER A 124 -22.81 44.69 -5.31
CA SER A 124 -21.86 45.26 -6.30
C SER A 124 -20.72 44.38 -6.86
N MET A 125 -20.65 43.04 -6.67
CA MET A 125 -19.53 42.26 -7.25
C MET A 125 -19.87 40.82 -7.67
N TYR A 126 -19.53 40.46 -8.91
CA TYR A 126 -19.19 39.09 -9.30
C TYR A 126 -17.68 38.89 -9.17
N ILE A 127 -17.26 37.78 -8.56
CA ILE A 127 -15.84 37.42 -8.49
C ILE A 127 -15.49 36.70 -9.79
N MET A 128 -14.61 37.31 -10.59
CA MET A 128 -14.06 36.70 -11.80
C MET A 128 -12.77 35.99 -11.46
N SER A 129 -12.67 34.70 -11.78
CA SER A 129 -11.47 33.90 -11.53
C SER A 129 -10.37 34.16 -12.55
N ARG A 130 -10.73 34.34 -13.84
CA ARG A 130 -9.80 34.59 -14.95
C ARG A 130 -10.58 35.09 -16.19
N SER A 131 -10.03 36.06 -16.93
CA SER A 131 -10.51 36.45 -18.27
C SER A 131 -9.33 36.42 -19.25
N ILE A 132 -9.57 35.91 -20.46
CA ILE A 132 -8.57 35.87 -21.53
C ILE A 132 -9.03 36.83 -22.62
N ASN A 133 -8.32 37.94 -22.77
CA ASN A 133 -8.82 39.07 -23.55
C ASN A 133 -8.44 39.02 -25.04
N ASP A 134 -7.68 38.02 -25.48
CA ASP A 134 -7.06 37.96 -26.82
C ASP A 134 -7.50 36.76 -27.66
N LEU A 135 -8.73 36.25 -27.45
CA LEU A 135 -9.29 35.17 -28.25
C LEU A 135 -9.87 35.70 -29.58
N GLU A 136 -9.79 34.89 -30.63
CA GLU A 136 -10.22 35.21 -31.99
C GLU A 136 -11.49 34.46 -32.40
N PHE A 137 -11.60 33.16 -32.10
CA PHE A 137 -12.79 32.36 -32.39
C PHE A 137 -13.87 32.57 -31.30
N PRO A 138 -15.14 32.75 -31.68
CA PRO A 138 -16.23 32.96 -30.73
C PRO A 138 -16.35 31.82 -29.71
N PHE A 139 -16.32 32.16 -28.42
CA PHE A 139 -16.53 31.19 -27.33
C PHE A 139 -15.50 30.04 -27.30
N SER A 140 -14.26 30.24 -27.80
CA SER A 140 -13.21 29.20 -27.79
C SER A 140 -12.99 28.55 -26.42
N TYR A 141 -13.01 29.34 -25.34
CA TYR A 141 -12.85 28.82 -23.98
C TYR A 141 -14.00 27.89 -23.56
N TYR A 142 -15.24 28.17 -23.99
CA TYR A 142 -16.38 27.28 -23.79
C TYR A 142 -16.18 25.95 -24.52
N PHE A 143 -15.86 26.01 -25.82
CA PHE A 143 -15.68 24.80 -26.63
C PHE A 143 -14.50 23.95 -26.15
N MET A 144 -13.41 24.58 -25.71
CA MET A 144 -12.28 23.87 -25.11
C MET A 144 -12.70 23.08 -23.87
N ASN A 145 -13.46 23.69 -22.96
CA ASN A 145 -13.97 23.00 -21.77
C ASN A 145 -14.98 21.92 -22.12
N LEU A 146 -15.83 22.15 -23.13
CA LEU A 146 -16.81 21.18 -23.59
C LEU A 146 -16.14 19.94 -24.22
N ILE A 147 -15.07 20.11 -25.00
CA ILE A 147 -14.32 18.99 -25.56
C ILE A 147 -13.58 18.25 -24.43
N ASN A 148 -12.95 18.98 -23.49
CA ASN A 148 -12.27 18.40 -22.33
C ASN A 148 -13.19 17.58 -21.41
N TYR A 149 -14.49 17.88 -21.36
CA TYR A 149 -15.45 17.04 -20.64
C TYR A 149 -15.46 15.58 -21.15
N TYR A 150 -15.11 15.35 -22.41
CA TYR A 150 -15.11 14.03 -23.04
C TYR A 150 -13.77 13.27 -22.93
N GLU A 151 -12.74 13.84 -22.31
CA GLU A 151 -11.41 13.22 -22.14
C GLU A 151 -11.50 11.81 -21.55
N LYS A 152 -12.26 11.65 -20.46
CA LYS A 152 -12.42 10.36 -19.78
C LYS A 152 -13.06 9.31 -20.68
N TYR A 153 -14.11 9.67 -21.40
CA TYR A 153 -14.84 8.74 -22.28
C TYR A 153 -13.95 8.28 -23.45
N TYR A 154 -13.14 9.18 -24.01
CA TYR A 154 -12.18 8.83 -25.05
C TYR A 154 -11.21 7.73 -24.60
N PHE A 155 -10.59 7.87 -23.42
CA PHE A 155 -9.65 6.85 -22.92
C PHE A 155 -10.34 5.55 -22.50
N GLU A 156 -11.57 5.60 -21.98
CA GLU A 156 -12.36 4.39 -21.67
C GLU A 156 -12.67 3.59 -22.95
N GLU A 157 -13.07 4.25 -24.04
CA GLU A 157 -13.28 3.60 -25.35
C GLU A 157 -11.97 3.03 -25.91
N LEU A 158 -10.87 3.77 -25.80
CA LEU A 158 -9.55 3.33 -26.23
C LEU A 158 -9.06 2.09 -25.46
N ASP A 159 -9.30 2.02 -24.14
CA ASP A 159 -8.90 0.88 -23.31
C ASP A 159 -9.72 -0.38 -23.63
N ILE A 160 -11.00 -0.22 -23.97
CA ILE A 160 -11.83 -1.33 -24.48
C ILE A 160 -11.26 -1.85 -25.80
N LEU A 161 -10.88 -0.96 -26.73
CA LEU A 161 -10.27 -1.34 -28.01
C LEU A 161 -8.93 -2.07 -27.84
N ARG A 162 -8.15 -1.73 -26.79
CA ARG A 162 -6.86 -2.39 -26.50
C ARG A 162 -6.99 -3.80 -25.91
N GLN A 163 -8.13 -4.16 -25.34
CA GLN A 163 -8.36 -5.49 -24.75
C GLN A 163 -8.60 -6.58 -25.81
N ASP A 164 -9.01 -6.21 -27.03
CA ASP A 164 -9.10 -7.11 -28.18
C ASP A 164 -7.76 -7.14 -28.94
N SER A 165 -6.94 -8.16 -28.66
CA SER A 165 -5.58 -8.32 -29.22
C SER A 165 -5.51 -8.42 -30.76
N GLU A 166 -6.64 -8.60 -31.45
CA GLU A 166 -6.70 -8.71 -32.92
C GLU A 166 -6.86 -7.35 -33.65
N ASN A 167 -7.12 -6.24 -32.94
CA ASN A 167 -7.48 -4.96 -33.58
C ASN A 167 -6.37 -3.89 -33.65
N ILE A 168 -5.20 -4.09 -33.04
CA ILE A 168 -4.23 -3.00 -32.86
C ILE A 168 -3.28 -2.88 -34.06
N ASN A 169 -3.74 -2.20 -35.12
CA ASN A 169 -2.90 -1.59 -36.16
C ASN A 169 -3.01 -0.05 -36.09
N ASN A 170 -2.04 0.69 -36.63
CA ASN A 170 -2.09 2.17 -36.71
C ASN A 170 -3.35 2.69 -37.44
N GLU A 171 -3.92 1.89 -38.34
CA GLU A 171 -5.20 2.19 -39.02
C GLU A 171 -6.38 2.21 -38.04
N SER A 172 -6.44 1.29 -37.07
CA SER A 172 -7.51 1.24 -36.04
C SER A 172 -7.49 2.45 -35.09
N TYR A 173 -6.31 2.99 -34.78
CA TYR A 173 -6.20 4.20 -33.96
C TYR A 173 -6.66 5.46 -34.71
N ALA A 174 -6.35 5.56 -36.00
CA ALA A 174 -6.83 6.65 -36.85
C ALA A 174 -8.35 6.59 -37.02
N ASP A 175 -8.90 5.40 -37.21
CA ASP A 175 -10.36 5.17 -37.30
C ASP A 175 -11.05 5.55 -35.99
N HIS A 176 -10.48 5.21 -34.83
CA HIS A 176 -11.04 5.59 -33.54
C HIS A 176 -11.06 7.11 -33.31
N ILE A 177 -10.02 7.84 -33.72
CA ILE A 177 -10.02 9.31 -33.66
C ILE A 177 -11.13 9.89 -34.53
N GLU A 178 -11.32 9.36 -35.74
CA GLU A 178 -12.34 9.83 -36.68
C GLU A 178 -13.76 9.50 -36.18
N ASP A 179 -13.97 8.32 -35.61
CA ASP A 179 -15.24 7.92 -34.98
C ASP A 179 -15.57 8.80 -33.78
N PHE A 180 -14.60 9.05 -32.89
CA PHE A 180 -14.77 9.94 -31.74
C PHE A 180 -15.18 11.35 -32.19
N LYS A 181 -14.49 11.88 -33.21
CA LYS A 181 -14.79 13.17 -33.82
C LYS A 181 -16.21 13.20 -34.41
N ASN A 182 -16.59 12.22 -35.20
CA ASN A 182 -17.92 12.15 -35.82
C ASN A 182 -19.03 12.03 -34.77
N ASN A 183 -18.80 11.24 -33.72
CA ASN A 183 -19.71 11.12 -32.58
C ASN A 183 -19.88 12.47 -31.87
N LEU A 184 -18.79 13.18 -31.59
CA LEU A 184 -18.86 14.50 -30.96
C LEU A 184 -19.60 15.53 -31.82
N ILE A 185 -19.36 15.56 -33.14
CA ILE A 185 -20.08 16.44 -34.06
C ILE A 185 -21.57 16.08 -34.11
N SER A 186 -21.92 14.79 -34.02
CA SER A 186 -23.33 14.35 -34.00
C SER A 186 -24.08 14.81 -32.74
N ILE A 187 -23.40 14.81 -31.59
CA ILE A 187 -23.97 15.26 -30.31
C ILE A 187 -24.02 16.79 -30.25
N HIS A 188 -22.96 17.45 -30.73
CA HIS A 188 -22.80 18.91 -30.71
C HIS A 188 -22.52 19.43 -32.14
N PRO A 189 -23.56 19.74 -32.93
CA PRO A 189 -23.40 20.20 -34.31
C PRO A 189 -22.54 21.47 -34.47
N TYR A 190 -22.36 22.24 -33.40
CA TYR A 190 -21.51 23.43 -33.40
C TYR A 190 -20.03 23.14 -33.65
N PHE A 191 -19.56 21.92 -33.39
CA PHE A 191 -18.17 21.55 -33.64
C PHE A 191 -17.81 21.54 -35.13
N GLU A 192 -18.79 21.47 -36.04
CA GLU A 192 -18.54 21.63 -37.48
C GLU A 192 -17.96 23.03 -37.79
N TYR A 193 -18.42 24.07 -37.07
CA TYR A 193 -17.85 25.42 -37.20
C TYR A 193 -16.44 25.49 -36.60
N LEU A 194 -16.19 24.78 -35.50
CA LEU A 194 -14.86 24.69 -34.90
C LEU A 194 -13.85 24.08 -35.87
N GLN A 195 -14.24 23.04 -36.59
CA GLN A 195 -13.42 22.41 -37.61
C GLN A 195 -13.21 23.31 -38.83
N ARG A 196 -14.24 24.06 -39.25
CA ARG A 196 -14.14 25.01 -40.38
C ARG A 196 -13.20 26.18 -40.12
N TYR A 197 -13.10 26.64 -38.87
CA TYR A 197 -12.25 27.77 -38.46
C TYR A 197 -11.14 27.30 -37.50
N SER A 198 -10.58 26.13 -37.78
CA SER A 198 -9.61 25.43 -36.92
C SER A 198 -8.34 26.24 -36.63
N GLU A 199 -7.86 27.04 -37.58
CA GLU A 199 -6.69 27.93 -37.39
C GLU A 199 -6.91 28.97 -36.27
N PHE A 200 -8.09 29.59 -36.23
CA PHE A 200 -8.46 30.55 -35.19
C PHE A 200 -8.57 29.84 -33.83
N TYR A 201 -9.17 28.65 -33.82
CA TYR A 201 -9.27 27.84 -32.60
C TYR A 201 -7.91 27.38 -32.07
N TYR A 202 -6.99 26.97 -32.94
CA TYR A 202 -5.64 26.55 -32.57
C TYR A 202 -4.84 27.69 -31.91
N ASN A 203 -4.91 28.89 -32.48
CA ASN A 203 -4.28 30.09 -31.91
C ASN A 203 -4.86 30.45 -30.54
N ASP A 204 -6.17 30.30 -30.39
CA ASP A 204 -6.88 30.51 -29.12
C ASP A 204 -6.50 29.44 -28.10
N PHE A 205 -6.42 28.17 -28.52
CA PHE A 205 -6.01 27.05 -27.67
C PHE A 205 -4.64 27.30 -27.04
N ILE A 206 -3.65 27.71 -27.84
CA ILE A 206 -2.32 28.08 -27.33
C ILE A 206 -2.42 29.22 -26.32
N SER A 207 -3.19 30.26 -26.64
CA SER A 207 -3.36 31.44 -25.77
C SER A 207 -4.03 31.06 -24.43
N ILE A 208 -5.01 30.15 -24.48
CA ILE A 208 -5.70 29.63 -23.29
C ILE A 208 -4.74 28.81 -22.43
N ILE A 209 -3.93 27.91 -23.01
CA ILE A 209 -2.96 27.12 -22.26
C ILE A 209 -1.93 28.03 -21.58
N LEU A 210 -1.32 28.97 -22.31
CA LEU A 210 -0.30 29.88 -21.75
C LEU A 210 -0.87 30.74 -20.61
N SER A 211 -2.09 31.27 -20.78
CA SER A 211 -2.79 32.00 -19.72
C SER A 211 -3.14 31.11 -18.53
N THR A 212 -3.55 29.86 -18.80
CA THR A 212 -3.97 28.90 -17.77
C THR A 212 -2.84 28.56 -16.81
N TYR A 213 -1.64 28.36 -17.34
CA TYR A 213 -0.44 27.98 -16.59
C TYR A 213 0.49 29.17 -16.26
N SER A 214 0.06 30.40 -16.52
CA SER A 214 0.81 31.64 -16.20
C SER A 214 2.22 31.67 -16.81
N ILE A 215 2.36 31.22 -18.06
CA ILE A 215 3.65 31.12 -18.77
C ILE A 215 3.92 32.45 -19.51
N LYS A 216 5.18 32.92 -19.56
CA LYS A 216 5.54 34.22 -20.14
C LYS A 216 5.31 34.30 -21.65
N LEU A 217 5.02 35.51 -22.17
CA LEU A 217 4.62 35.82 -23.55
C LEU A 217 5.51 35.31 -24.72
N PRO A 218 6.86 35.21 -24.65
CA PRO A 218 7.66 34.66 -25.76
C PRO A 218 7.49 33.14 -25.99
N SER A 219 6.47 32.52 -25.39
CA SER A 219 6.18 31.09 -25.42
C SER A 219 5.13 30.66 -26.46
N LYS A 220 4.48 31.59 -27.19
CA LYS A 220 3.49 31.23 -28.23
C LYS A 220 4.15 30.46 -29.38
N GLU A 221 5.24 30.99 -29.93
CA GLU A 221 6.03 30.33 -30.98
C GLU A 221 6.68 29.03 -30.49
N ASN A 222 7.13 29.02 -29.22
CA ASN A 222 7.75 27.84 -28.63
C ASN A 222 6.73 26.71 -28.39
N LEU A 223 5.51 27.02 -27.94
CA LEU A 223 4.44 26.04 -27.76
C LEU A 223 3.96 25.51 -29.11
N ASP A 224 3.81 26.38 -30.11
CA ASP A 224 3.52 25.95 -31.49
C ASP A 224 4.60 24.98 -31.99
N PHE A 225 5.88 25.30 -31.81
CA PHE A 225 6.98 24.42 -32.20
C PHE A 225 6.97 23.07 -31.46
N ILE A 226 6.69 23.06 -30.15
CA ILE A 226 6.63 21.82 -29.36
C ILE A 226 5.46 20.94 -29.82
N LEU A 227 4.26 21.52 -29.99
CA LEU A 227 3.08 20.80 -30.46
C LEU A 227 3.30 20.20 -31.85
N ARG A 228 3.94 20.94 -32.75
CA ARG A 228 4.27 20.48 -34.11
C ARG A 228 5.25 19.31 -34.15
N ASN A 229 6.17 19.22 -33.20
CA ASN A 229 7.19 18.16 -33.16
C ASN A 229 6.74 16.87 -32.46
N LEU A 230 5.72 16.96 -31.59
CA LEU A 230 5.17 15.81 -30.88
C LEU A 230 4.25 14.94 -31.76
N ILE A 231 3.66 15.53 -32.78
CA ILE A 231 2.69 14.87 -33.65
C ILE A 231 3.41 14.47 -34.95
N GLU A 232 3.54 13.18 -35.23
CA GLU A 232 4.13 12.64 -36.48
C GLU A 232 3.30 12.95 -37.75
N VAL A 233 2.44 13.97 -37.73
CA VAL A 233 1.43 14.23 -38.76
C VAL A 233 1.69 15.57 -39.44
N THR A 234 1.43 15.59 -40.76
CA THR A 234 1.45 16.78 -41.63
C THR A 234 0.82 18.00 -40.95
N GLU A 235 1.40 19.19 -41.18
CA GLU A 235 1.01 20.48 -40.56
C GLU A 235 -0.51 20.73 -40.53
N ASP A 236 -1.25 20.23 -41.52
CA ASP A 236 -2.69 20.40 -41.67
C ASP A 236 -3.53 19.62 -40.63
N LYS A 237 -3.03 18.53 -40.03
CA LYS A 237 -3.83 17.72 -39.08
C LYS A 237 -3.74 18.18 -37.63
N ILE A 238 -2.66 18.88 -37.25
CA ILE A 238 -2.45 19.36 -35.87
C ILE A 238 -3.45 20.47 -35.51
N ILE A 239 -3.85 21.24 -36.53
CA ILE A 239 -4.78 22.34 -36.38
C ILE A 239 -6.21 21.81 -36.14
N ASP A 240 -6.50 20.53 -36.44
CA ASP A 240 -7.80 19.93 -36.13
C ASP A 240 -8.06 19.97 -34.60
N PRO A 241 -9.17 20.60 -34.16
CA PRO A 241 -9.46 20.78 -32.75
C PRO A 241 -9.48 19.48 -31.94
N PHE A 242 -9.96 18.37 -32.51
CA PHE A 242 -10.10 17.12 -31.78
C PHE A 242 -8.76 16.40 -31.64
N ILE A 243 -7.98 16.37 -32.72
CA ILE A 243 -6.62 15.84 -32.69
C ILE A 243 -5.78 16.63 -31.69
N LEU A 244 -5.84 17.96 -31.74
CA LEU A 244 -5.13 18.84 -30.81
C LEU A 244 -5.42 18.50 -29.34
N HIS A 245 -6.70 18.32 -29.01
CA HIS A 245 -7.12 17.96 -27.65
C HIS A 245 -6.65 16.57 -27.22
N ILE A 246 -6.78 15.56 -28.08
CA ILE A 246 -6.34 14.18 -27.79
C ILE A 246 -4.83 14.15 -27.49
N TYR A 247 -4.03 14.84 -28.30
CA TYR A 247 -2.60 14.93 -28.06
C TYR A 247 -2.26 15.75 -26.82
N TRP A 248 -3.01 16.81 -26.54
CA TRP A 248 -2.86 17.55 -25.29
C TRP A 248 -3.15 16.66 -24.08
N TRP A 249 -4.25 15.90 -24.06
CA TRP A 249 -4.58 14.98 -22.96
C TRP A 249 -3.48 13.94 -22.74
N LYS A 250 -2.96 13.38 -23.83
CA LYS A 250 -1.92 12.36 -23.78
C LYS A 250 -0.56 12.89 -23.32
N TYR A 251 -0.17 14.11 -23.73
CA TYR A 251 1.20 14.61 -23.57
C TYR A 251 1.32 15.93 -22.78
N SER A 252 0.26 16.41 -22.13
CA SER A 252 0.25 17.71 -21.42
C SER A 252 1.42 17.90 -20.44
N ASN A 253 1.72 16.88 -19.62
CA ASN A 253 2.85 16.94 -18.69
C ASN A 253 4.20 17.13 -19.40
N GLU A 254 4.41 16.39 -20.49
CA GLU A 254 5.63 16.46 -21.28
C GLU A 254 5.77 17.83 -21.97
N ILE A 255 4.67 18.32 -22.58
CA ILE A 255 4.61 19.63 -23.23
C ILE A 255 4.94 20.74 -22.23
N LEU A 256 4.35 20.70 -21.02
CA LEU A 256 4.59 21.70 -19.98
C LEU A 256 6.03 21.66 -19.46
N ILE A 257 6.64 20.49 -19.37
CA ILE A 257 8.07 20.35 -19.01
C ILE A 257 8.94 20.97 -20.10
N GLN A 258 8.73 20.60 -21.37
CA GLN A 258 9.48 21.13 -22.51
C GLN A 258 9.36 22.67 -22.60
N LEU A 259 8.16 23.21 -22.39
CA LEU A 259 7.94 24.66 -22.37
C LEU A 259 8.75 25.38 -21.30
N LYS A 260 8.75 24.87 -20.07
CA LYS A 260 9.49 25.48 -18.98
C LYS A 260 11.01 25.33 -19.15
N LEU A 261 11.47 24.25 -19.79
CA LEU A 261 12.88 24.10 -20.19
C LEU A 261 13.28 25.22 -21.15
N VAL A 262 12.47 25.47 -22.19
CA VAL A 262 12.72 26.55 -23.14
C VAL A 262 12.65 27.93 -22.47
N GLU A 263 11.76 28.13 -21.50
CA GLU A 263 11.71 29.39 -20.75
C GLU A 263 12.98 29.61 -19.91
N THR A 264 13.52 28.54 -19.31
CA THR A 264 14.72 28.58 -18.48
C THR A 264 15.97 28.75 -19.36
N PHE A 265 15.97 28.14 -20.54
CA PHE A 265 17.08 28.15 -21.49
C PHE A 265 16.64 28.60 -22.90
N PRO A 266 16.35 29.89 -23.10
CA PRO A 266 15.75 30.39 -24.35
C PRO A 266 16.62 30.19 -25.59
N ASN A 267 17.94 30.08 -25.45
CA ASN A 267 18.85 29.87 -26.58
C ASN A 267 18.87 28.42 -27.09
N ILE A 268 18.26 27.48 -26.36
CA ILE A 268 18.28 26.05 -26.72
C ILE A 268 17.33 25.77 -27.86
N ILE A 269 16.14 26.37 -27.85
CA ILE A 269 15.17 26.13 -28.92
C ILE A 269 15.73 26.58 -30.28
N ILE A 270 16.49 27.68 -30.31
CA ILE A 270 17.17 28.16 -31.52
C ILE A 270 18.20 27.13 -32.01
N LYS A 271 18.95 26.49 -31.10
CA LYS A 271 19.91 25.44 -31.48
C LYS A 271 19.22 24.19 -31.98
N VAL A 272 18.20 23.73 -31.27
CA VAL A 272 17.43 22.53 -31.62
C VAL A 272 16.64 22.72 -32.91
N GLN A 273 16.18 23.94 -33.22
CA GLN A 273 15.57 24.25 -34.52
C GLN A 273 16.56 24.18 -35.69
N ASN A 274 17.85 24.44 -35.45
CA ASN A 274 18.89 24.39 -36.49
C ASN A 274 19.46 22.98 -36.70
N ASP A 275 19.45 22.13 -35.67
CA ASP A 275 19.84 20.73 -35.76
C ASP A 275 18.63 19.89 -36.20
N PHE A 276 18.78 19.02 -37.21
CA PHE A 276 17.69 18.23 -37.78
C PHE A 276 16.95 17.41 -36.68
N VAL A 277 15.78 17.88 -36.23
CA VAL A 277 14.98 17.18 -35.21
C VAL A 277 14.34 15.96 -35.86
N VAL A 278 14.64 14.77 -35.32
CA VAL A 278 13.85 13.57 -35.63
C VAL A 278 12.53 13.73 -34.88
N HIS A 279 11.40 13.70 -35.59
CA HIS A 279 10.06 13.78 -35.00
C HIS A 279 9.94 12.82 -33.79
N GLY A 280 9.29 13.30 -32.72
CA GLY A 280 9.16 12.54 -31.47
C GLY A 280 10.39 12.53 -30.54
N LYS A 281 11.55 13.11 -30.92
CA LYS A 281 12.76 13.18 -30.06
C LYS A 281 13.04 14.56 -29.47
N LEU A 282 12.17 15.53 -29.70
CA LEU A 282 12.37 16.91 -29.25
C LEU A 282 12.63 17.03 -27.74
N ALA A 283 11.89 16.28 -26.91
CA ALA A 283 12.11 16.28 -25.46
C ALA A 283 13.55 15.87 -25.11
N GLN A 284 14.04 14.77 -25.68
CA GLN A 284 15.40 14.26 -25.44
C GLN A 284 16.47 15.28 -25.88
N ASP A 285 16.25 15.93 -27.04
CA ASP A 285 17.17 16.95 -27.57
C ASP A 285 17.19 18.21 -26.68
N LEU A 286 16.02 18.69 -26.23
CA LEU A 286 15.90 19.83 -25.30
C LEU A 286 16.57 19.54 -23.96
N PHE A 287 16.37 18.35 -23.38
CA PHE A 287 17.04 17.94 -22.15
C PHE A 287 18.56 17.85 -22.34
N ARG A 288 19.02 17.24 -23.43
CA ARG A 288 20.44 17.09 -23.75
C ARG A 288 21.12 18.46 -23.88
N GLU A 289 20.50 19.39 -24.58
CA GLU A 289 21.04 20.74 -24.73
C GLU A 289 20.96 21.55 -23.44
N SER A 290 19.95 21.32 -22.59
CA SER A 290 19.81 22.00 -21.28
C SER A 290 20.96 21.61 -20.37
N ILE A 291 21.30 20.32 -20.37
CA ILE A 291 22.46 19.80 -19.65
C ILE A 291 23.76 20.38 -20.22
N ASN A 292 23.94 20.40 -21.55
CA ASN A 292 25.13 20.99 -22.16
C ASN A 292 25.28 22.47 -21.77
N SER A 293 24.18 23.22 -21.71
CA SER A 293 24.17 24.62 -21.29
C SER A 293 24.64 24.77 -19.84
N ILE A 294 24.11 23.96 -18.91
CA ILE A 294 24.55 23.99 -17.50
C ILE A 294 26.01 23.62 -17.37
N LEU A 295 26.44 22.53 -18.01
CA LEU A 295 27.84 22.09 -17.99
C LEU A 295 28.78 23.15 -18.58
N GLN A 296 28.36 23.85 -19.63
CA GLN A 296 29.13 24.97 -20.18
C GLN A 296 29.16 26.17 -19.23
N ASN A 297 28.06 26.48 -18.55
CA ASN A 297 28.01 27.54 -17.56
C ASN A 297 28.96 27.25 -16.37
N ILE A 298 29.13 25.98 -15.98
CA ILE A 298 30.13 25.57 -14.99
C ILE A 298 31.56 25.83 -15.52
N CYS A 299 31.85 25.50 -16.78
CA CYS A 299 33.16 25.77 -17.38
C CYS A 299 33.45 27.27 -17.53
N ASP A 300 32.43 28.06 -17.88
CA ASP A 300 32.51 29.51 -18.15
C ASP A 300 32.40 30.38 -16.87
N ASP A 301 32.30 29.77 -15.68
CA ASP A 301 32.08 30.45 -14.39
C ASP A 301 30.82 31.36 -14.37
N LYS A 302 29.78 30.98 -15.13
CA LYS A 302 28.46 31.64 -15.16
C LYS A 302 27.52 31.10 -14.08
N PRO A 303 26.41 31.78 -13.74
CA PRO A 303 25.40 31.22 -12.84
C PRO A 303 24.82 29.90 -13.40
N TRP A 304 24.83 28.84 -12.58
CA TRP A 304 24.34 27.51 -12.97
C TRP A 304 23.54 26.78 -11.88
N LYS A 305 23.57 27.24 -10.62
CA LYS A 305 23.01 26.51 -9.46
C LYS A 305 21.49 26.31 -9.56
N GLN A 306 20.75 27.41 -9.79
CA GLN A 306 19.29 27.37 -9.91
C GLN A 306 18.84 26.50 -11.09
N ASP A 307 19.53 26.66 -12.22
CA ASP A 307 19.30 25.90 -13.45
C ASP A 307 19.55 24.39 -13.23
N MET A 308 20.60 24.05 -12.48
CA MET A 308 20.95 22.66 -12.15
C MET A 308 19.92 22.02 -11.22
N ASP A 309 19.51 22.70 -10.15
CA ASP A 309 18.50 22.20 -9.22
C ASP A 309 17.16 21.98 -9.92
N TYR A 310 16.79 22.89 -10.84
CA TYR A 310 15.60 22.77 -11.66
C TYR A 310 15.62 21.52 -12.55
N ILE A 311 16.69 21.33 -13.34
CA ILE A 311 16.84 20.13 -14.18
C ILE A 311 16.82 18.84 -13.35
N LEU A 312 17.50 18.81 -12.21
CA LEU A 312 17.52 17.63 -11.33
C LEU A 312 16.13 17.31 -10.77
N SER A 313 15.30 18.32 -10.49
CA SER A 313 13.92 18.12 -10.01
C SER A 313 13.01 17.52 -11.09
N ILE A 314 13.24 17.86 -12.37
CA ILE A 314 12.49 17.31 -13.49
C ILE A 314 12.91 15.87 -13.78
N LEU A 315 14.21 15.58 -13.72
CA LEU A 315 14.75 14.24 -13.99
C LEU A 315 14.20 13.17 -13.02
N SER A 316 13.76 13.55 -11.82
CA SER A 316 13.10 12.60 -10.90
C SER A 316 11.68 12.20 -11.33
N VAL A 317 11.07 12.89 -12.28
CA VAL A 317 9.67 12.69 -12.71
C VAL A 317 9.57 11.96 -14.06
N THR A 318 10.64 11.94 -14.86
CA THR A 318 10.66 11.32 -16.19
C THR A 318 11.23 9.90 -16.13
N GLU A 319 10.37 8.87 -16.15
CA GLU A 319 10.77 7.45 -16.13
C GLU A 319 11.29 6.92 -17.48
N GLU A 320 11.06 7.64 -18.58
CA GLU A 320 11.27 7.16 -19.97
C GLU A 320 12.39 7.87 -20.76
N ILE A 321 13.38 8.47 -20.10
CA ILE A 321 14.56 8.95 -20.82
C ILE A 321 15.56 7.79 -20.90
N ASP A 322 15.55 7.09 -22.05
CA ASP A 322 16.52 6.06 -22.38
C ASP A 322 17.95 6.49 -21.97
N ASP A 323 18.68 5.57 -21.33
CA ASP A 323 20.03 5.72 -20.76
C ASP A 323 21.12 5.99 -21.83
N ASP A 324 20.72 6.29 -23.07
CA ASP A 324 21.56 6.45 -24.26
C ASP A 324 22.42 7.72 -24.26
N LEU A 325 22.39 8.50 -23.17
CA LEU A 325 23.14 9.73 -23.04
C LEU A 325 23.92 9.75 -21.72
N GLY A 326 25.15 9.23 -21.75
CA GLY A 326 26.16 9.39 -20.67
C GLY A 326 26.36 10.84 -20.18
N LYS A 327 25.80 11.83 -20.88
CA LYS A 327 25.71 13.24 -20.48
C LYS A 327 24.80 13.49 -19.26
N PHE A 328 23.71 12.75 -19.08
CA PHE A 328 22.87 12.84 -17.86
C PHE A 328 23.67 12.44 -16.63
N SER A 329 24.39 11.32 -16.75
CA SER A 329 25.31 10.83 -15.73
C SER A 329 26.40 11.85 -15.41
N ASN A 330 26.94 12.56 -16.41
CA ASN A 330 27.93 13.62 -16.19
C ASN A 330 27.41 14.78 -15.34
N LEU A 331 26.20 15.29 -15.60
CA LEU A 331 25.63 16.40 -14.83
C LEU A 331 25.48 16.01 -13.35
N ILE A 332 24.97 14.81 -13.10
CA ILE A 332 24.70 14.39 -11.73
C ILE A 332 25.99 14.06 -10.98
N ILE A 333 27.00 13.49 -11.66
CA ILE A 333 28.34 13.34 -11.08
C ILE A 333 28.94 14.70 -10.73
N CYS A 334 28.81 15.70 -11.61
CA CYS A 334 29.29 17.05 -11.31
C CYS A 334 28.56 17.63 -10.09
N ASN A 335 27.25 17.41 -9.96
CA ASN A 335 26.48 17.84 -8.78
C ASN A 335 27.00 17.20 -7.49
N ASP A 336 27.24 15.89 -7.54
CA ASP A 336 27.75 15.13 -6.39
C ASP A 336 29.14 15.65 -5.98
N LEU A 337 30.03 15.88 -6.95
CA LEU A 337 31.36 16.44 -6.69
C LEU A 337 31.33 17.89 -6.18
N LEU A 338 30.45 18.74 -6.73
CA LEU A 338 30.30 20.13 -6.30
C LEU A 338 29.81 20.27 -4.85
N LYS A 339 29.09 19.27 -4.35
CA LYS A 339 28.60 19.20 -2.96
C LYS A 339 29.63 18.63 -1.99
N ILE A 340 30.74 18.09 -2.49
CA ILE A 340 31.86 17.63 -1.68
C ILE A 340 32.83 18.81 -1.53
N ASN A 341 32.87 19.41 -0.33
CA ASN A 341 33.53 20.69 -0.04
C ASN A 341 35.03 20.78 -0.41
N SER A 342 35.72 19.66 -0.61
CA SER A 342 37.16 19.63 -0.89
C SER A 342 37.53 19.49 -2.37
N ILE A 343 36.57 19.27 -3.27
CA ILE A 343 36.86 19.01 -4.68
C ILE A 343 37.10 20.35 -5.42
N PRO A 344 38.29 20.57 -6.02
CA PRO A 344 38.56 21.79 -6.77
C PRO A 344 37.67 21.90 -8.02
N LEU A 345 37.14 23.09 -8.28
CA LEU A 345 36.31 23.34 -9.48
C LEU A 345 37.05 23.02 -10.78
N GLU A 346 38.38 23.24 -10.84
CA GLU A 346 39.22 22.90 -12.00
C GLU A 346 39.18 21.40 -12.32
N LYS A 347 39.12 20.53 -11.31
CA LYS A 347 38.99 19.08 -11.53
C LYS A 347 37.61 18.69 -12.05
N ILE A 348 36.57 19.42 -11.66
CA ILE A 348 35.22 19.24 -12.19
C ILE A 348 35.16 19.71 -13.66
N LYS A 349 35.81 20.82 -13.99
CA LYS A 349 35.96 21.29 -15.39
C LYS A 349 36.68 20.27 -16.27
N GLU A 350 37.73 19.62 -15.75
CA GLU A 350 38.44 18.53 -16.43
C GLU A 350 37.50 17.36 -16.76
N ILE A 351 36.67 16.92 -15.81
CA ILE A 351 35.66 15.86 -16.01
C ILE A 351 34.66 16.24 -17.10
N ILE A 352 34.18 17.49 -17.08
CA ILE A 352 33.23 17.98 -18.07
C ILE A 352 33.86 17.96 -19.47
N TYR A 353 35.13 18.35 -19.58
CA TYR A 353 35.86 18.32 -20.85
C TYR A 353 36.06 16.88 -21.35
N LEU A 354 36.50 15.96 -20.48
CA LEU A 354 36.67 14.55 -20.82
C LEU A 354 35.34 13.90 -21.24
N GLY A 355 34.26 14.18 -20.50
CA GLY A 355 32.91 13.69 -20.80
C GLY A 355 32.30 14.23 -22.09
N LYS A 356 32.77 15.37 -22.60
CA LYS A 356 32.35 15.93 -23.92
C LYS A 356 33.02 15.23 -25.10
N SER A 357 34.15 14.55 -24.90
CA SER A 357 35.00 14.06 -26.00
C SER A 357 34.42 12.90 -26.82
N GLY A 358 33.24 12.37 -26.46
CA GLY A 358 32.45 11.41 -27.26
C GLY A 358 33.09 10.04 -27.50
N LYS A 359 34.36 9.86 -27.11
CA LYS A 359 35.04 8.56 -27.10
C LYS A 359 34.55 7.79 -25.88
N LYS A 360 34.40 6.47 -26.00
CA LYS A 360 34.18 5.52 -24.87
C LYS A 360 35.38 5.50 -23.88
N GLN A 361 36.02 6.64 -23.65
CA GLN A 361 37.09 6.78 -22.67
C GLN A 361 36.45 7.03 -21.31
N GLU A 362 37.01 6.37 -20.29
CA GLU A 362 36.64 6.57 -18.90
C GLU A 362 36.94 8.02 -18.51
N PHE A 363 35.90 8.84 -18.38
CA PHE A 363 36.02 10.26 -18.02
C PHE A 363 36.23 10.46 -16.51
N ILE A 364 36.06 9.40 -15.72
CA ILE A 364 36.37 9.35 -14.30
C ILE A 364 37.76 8.76 -14.15
N THR A 365 38.69 9.57 -13.64
CA THR A 365 40.09 9.18 -13.50
C THR A 365 40.40 8.69 -12.08
N ALA A 366 41.47 7.91 -11.96
CA ALA A 366 42.05 7.50 -10.68
C ALA A 366 42.29 8.68 -9.72
N GLU A 367 42.72 9.82 -10.26
CA GLU A 367 43.02 11.02 -9.48
C GLU A 367 41.77 11.56 -8.79
N ILE A 368 40.65 11.64 -9.51
CA ILE A 368 39.36 12.11 -8.96
C ILE A 368 38.87 11.17 -7.87
N ILE A 369 38.96 9.86 -8.09
CA ILE A 369 38.59 8.87 -7.07
C ILE A 369 39.42 9.11 -5.80
N ASN A 370 40.74 9.23 -5.92
CA ASN A 370 41.59 9.49 -4.74
C ASN A 370 41.23 10.83 -4.06
N LEU A 371 40.95 11.89 -4.80
CA LEU A 371 40.53 13.18 -4.24
C LEU A 371 39.19 13.07 -3.48
N VAL A 372 38.23 12.32 -4.02
CA VAL A 372 36.93 12.08 -3.37
C VAL A 372 37.10 11.25 -2.09
N PHE A 373 37.94 10.23 -2.09
CA PHE A 373 38.19 9.46 -0.87
C PHE A 373 39.00 10.23 0.18
N ASN A 374 39.93 11.09 -0.24
CA ASN A 374 40.67 11.99 0.66
C ASN A 374 39.80 13.14 1.23
N SER A 375 38.62 13.39 0.67
CA SER A 375 37.69 14.42 1.17
C SER A 375 36.99 14.06 2.47
N LEU A 376 36.98 12.77 2.80
CA LEU A 376 36.36 12.23 4.01
C LEU A 376 37.33 12.41 5.18
N ASP A 377 37.36 13.62 5.75
CA ASP A 377 37.95 13.83 7.07
C ASP A 377 36.98 13.32 8.15
N ASP A 378 37.47 12.44 9.03
CA ASP A 378 36.74 11.78 10.14
C ASP A 378 36.06 12.77 11.14
N ASN A 379 36.26 14.08 10.99
CA ASN A 379 35.86 15.10 11.98
C ASN A 379 34.67 16.00 11.57
N ASN A 380 34.10 15.85 10.36
CA ASN A 380 33.01 16.70 9.91
C ASN A 380 31.66 15.96 9.93
N ASN A 381 30.80 16.30 10.90
CA ASN A 381 29.43 15.79 11.07
C ASN A 381 28.43 16.28 10.00
N ASP A 382 28.91 16.80 8.87
CA ASP A 382 28.04 17.38 7.84
C ASP A 382 27.46 16.26 6.97
N ILE A 383 26.13 16.09 6.99
CA ILE A 383 25.45 14.95 6.35
C ILE A 383 25.46 15.09 4.82
N THR A 384 25.41 16.33 4.31
CA THR A 384 25.28 16.60 2.87
C THR A 384 26.47 16.10 2.03
N PRO A 385 27.73 16.37 2.40
CA PRO A 385 28.90 15.82 1.70
C PRO A 385 28.95 14.28 1.72
N ILE A 386 28.51 13.64 2.82
CA ILE A 386 28.48 12.18 2.95
C ILE A 386 27.47 11.56 1.98
N ILE A 387 26.26 12.14 1.86
CA ILE A 387 25.24 11.67 0.91
C ILE A 387 25.75 11.80 -0.53
N SER A 388 26.36 12.94 -0.87
CA SER A 388 26.92 13.18 -2.21
C SER A 388 28.09 12.24 -2.51
N PHE A 389 28.95 11.95 -1.52
CA PHE A 389 29.98 10.92 -1.63
C PHE A 389 29.37 9.54 -1.96
N ILE A 390 28.37 9.09 -1.19
CA ILE A 390 27.73 7.78 -1.40
C ILE A 390 27.04 7.71 -2.77
N SER A 391 26.36 8.78 -3.18
CA SER A 391 25.75 8.92 -4.51
C SER A 391 26.79 8.80 -5.62
N PHE A 392 27.91 9.52 -5.48
CA PHE A 392 29.03 9.46 -6.40
C PHE A 392 29.55 8.02 -6.53
N ILE A 393 29.88 7.34 -5.42
CA ILE A 393 30.39 5.96 -5.46
C ILE A 393 29.39 5.03 -6.13
N THR A 394 28.11 5.09 -5.74
CA THR A 394 27.06 4.22 -6.25
C THR A 394 26.86 4.36 -7.77
N ARG A 395 26.93 5.59 -8.30
CA ARG A 395 26.79 5.86 -9.74
C ARG A 395 28.01 5.40 -10.52
N ASN A 396 29.20 5.68 -10.01
CA ASN A 396 30.45 5.23 -10.62
C ASN A 396 30.57 3.70 -10.62
N LEU A 397 29.93 3.01 -9.66
CA LEU A 397 29.82 1.56 -9.72
C LEU A 397 29.01 1.03 -10.93
N LYS A 398 28.12 1.85 -11.52
CA LYS A 398 27.38 1.51 -12.75
C LYS A 398 28.13 1.95 -14.02
N LEU A 399 28.80 3.10 -13.97
CA LEU A 399 29.39 3.74 -15.15
C LEU A 399 30.77 3.22 -15.51
N ILE A 400 31.58 2.87 -14.50
CA ILE A 400 32.95 2.38 -14.72
C ILE A 400 32.87 0.87 -15.07
N PRO A 401 33.35 0.47 -16.26
CA PRO A 401 33.37 -0.94 -16.68
C PRO A 401 34.13 -1.85 -15.71
N LEU A 402 33.84 -3.14 -15.74
CA LEU A 402 34.46 -4.11 -14.83
C LEU A 402 35.93 -4.40 -15.17
N GLU A 403 36.33 -4.15 -16.39
CA GLU A 403 37.69 -4.33 -16.92
C GLU A 403 38.59 -3.10 -16.67
N SER A 404 38.01 -2.01 -16.18
CA SER A 404 38.70 -0.74 -15.94
C SER A 404 39.74 -0.83 -14.82
N ASP A 405 40.93 -0.26 -15.03
CA ASP A 405 41.92 -0.05 -13.96
C ASP A 405 41.40 0.93 -12.89
N VAL A 406 40.56 1.90 -13.28
CA VAL A 406 39.93 2.86 -12.38
C VAL A 406 38.97 2.14 -11.41
N ARG A 407 38.32 1.06 -11.85
CA ARG A 407 37.49 0.20 -11.00
C ARG A 407 38.31 -0.45 -9.87
N LEU A 408 39.53 -0.87 -10.16
CA LEU A 408 40.42 -1.47 -9.16
C LEU A 408 40.80 -0.44 -8.11
N ILE A 409 41.07 0.80 -8.52
CA ILE A 409 41.38 1.91 -7.61
C ILE A 409 40.16 2.27 -6.75
N LEU A 410 38.96 2.26 -7.33
CA LEU A 410 37.72 2.43 -6.60
C LEU A 410 37.57 1.36 -5.50
N TYR A 411 37.72 0.08 -5.85
CA TYR A 411 37.61 -1.02 -4.89
C TYR A 411 38.68 -0.92 -3.81
N LYS A 412 39.94 -0.64 -4.21
CA LYS A 412 41.04 -0.41 -3.28
C LYS A 412 40.67 0.62 -2.23
N ASN A 413 40.16 1.79 -2.64
CA ASN A 413 39.84 2.85 -1.70
C ASN A 413 38.63 2.53 -0.81
N ILE A 414 37.61 1.83 -1.34
CA ILE A 414 36.46 1.37 -0.56
C ILE A 414 36.90 0.41 0.56
N PHE A 415 37.66 -0.63 0.22
CA PHE A 415 38.03 -1.67 1.18
C PHE A 415 39.22 -1.30 2.09
N SER A 416 39.92 -0.19 1.81
CA SER A 416 41.02 0.33 2.65
C SER A 416 40.57 1.32 3.74
N GLN A 417 39.34 1.84 3.68
CA GLN A 417 38.84 2.88 4.59
C GLN A 417 38.27 2.32 5.90
N SER A 418 37.97 3.20 6.87
CA SER A 418 37.12 2.85 8.01
C SER A 418 35.65 2.71 7.56
N SER A 419 34.87 1.91 8.29
CA SER A 419 33.44 1.73 7.99
C SER A 419 32.66 3.04 8.17
N PHE A 420 31.91 3.48 7.16
CA PHE A 420 31.03 4.66 7.22
C PHE A 420 29.56 4.33 6.91
N ILE A 421 28.66 5.30 7.10
CA ILE A 421 27.21 5.16 6.90
C ILE A 421 26.89 4.67 5.47
N LEU A 422 26.02 3.66 5.34
CA LEU A 422 25.60 3.05 4.06
C LEU A 422 26.67 2.28 3.28
N MET A 423 27.87 2.06 3.85
CA MET A 423 28.91 1.22 3.24
C MET A 423 28.40 -0.18 2.88
N ASN A 424 27.49 -0.74 3.70
CA ASN A 424 26.85 -2.04 3.44
C ASN A 424 26.21 -2.10 2.06
N SER A 425 25.50 -1.03 1.65
CA SER A 425 24.81 -0.98 0.36
C SER A 425 25.76 -0.96 -0.83
N ILE A 426 26.95 -0.36 -0.65
CA ILE A 426 28.01 -0.27 -1.65
C ILE A 426 28.68 -1.64 -1.80
N ILE A 427 29.11 -2.26 -0.70
CA ILE A 427 29.72 -3.59 -0.69
C ILE A 427 28.74 -4.63 -1.24
N GLU A 428 27.46 -4.53 -0.89
CA GLU A 428 26.41 -5.44 -1.37
C GLU A 428 26.26 -5.37 -2.89
N LYS A 429 26.29 -4.16 -3.47
CA LYS A 429 26.32 -3.99 -4.93
C LYS A 429 27.58 -4.60 -5.55
N ILE A 430 28.75 -4.37 -4.96
CA ILE A 430 30.02 -4.91 -5.46
C ILE A 430 29.99 -6.44 -5.51
N PHE A 431 29.67 -7.11 -4.40
CA PHE A 431 29.64 -8.57 -4.36
C PHE A 431 28.49 -9.18 -5.16
N THR A 432 27.35 -8.48 -5.29
CA THR A 432 26.28 -8.92 -6.20
C THR A 432 26.74 -8.88 -7.66
N ILE A 433 27.49 -7.85 -8.07
CA ILE A 433 28.04 -7.77 -9.43
C ILE A 433 29.07 -8.88 -9.67
N GLU A 434 29.98 -9.15 -8.73
CA GLU A 434 30.94 -10.27 -8.88
C GLU A 434 30.22 -11.62 -8.94
N PHE A 435 29.18 -11.83 -8.12
CA PHE A 435 28.35 -13.03 -8.15
C PHE A 435 27.58 -13.20 -9.46
N GLN A 436 27.11 -12.10 -10.07
CA GLN A 436 26.45 -12.15 -11.38
C GLN A 436 27.41 -12.51 -12.50
N GLN A 437 28.68 -12.08 -12.43
CA GLN A 437 29.72 -12.43 -13.40
C GLN A 437 30.09 -13.92 -13.31
N ASN A 438 30.21 -14.45 -12.09
CA ASN A 438 30.43 -15.87 -11.87
C ASN A 438 29.67 -16.32 -10.61
N LYS A 439 28.59 -17.09 -10.80
CA LYS A 439 27.73 -17.57 -9.71
C LYS A 439 28.46 -18.50 -8.73
N GLU A 440 29.56 -19.12 -9.16
CA GLU A 440 30.35 -20.03 -8.33
C GLU A 440 31.55 -19.34 -7.67
N ILE A 441 31.76 -18.03 -7.89
CA ILE A 441 32.99 -17.34 -7.48
C ILE A 441 33.33 -17.49 -6.00
N PHE A 442 32.34 -17.39 -5.11
CA PHE A 442 32.56 -17.54 -3.67
C PHE A 442 32.77 -19.00 -3.25
N PHE A 443 32.18 -19.96 -3.95
CA PHE A 443 32.46 -21.39 -3.74
C PHE A 443 33.87 -21.78 -4.21
N MET A 444 34.28 -21.27 -5.38
CA MET A 444 35.65 -21.42 -5.88
C MET A 444 36.66 -20.75 -4.96
N LEU A 445 36.33 -19.58 -4.39
CA LEU A 445 37.22 -18.89 -3.46
C LEU A 445 37.52 -19.75 -2.22
N MET A 446 36.54 -20.50 -1.70
CA MET A 446 36.76 -21.47 -0.61
C MET A 446 37.60 -22.67 -1.06
N LYS A 447 37.30 -23.24 -2.23
CA LYS A 447 37.91 -24.48 -2.74
C LYS A 447 39.33 -24.30 -3.29
N ASN A 448 39.55 -23.24 -4.05
CA ASN A 448 40.82 -22.90 -4.70
C ASN A 448 40.98 -21.37 -4.77
N PRO A 449 41.45 -20.72 -3.69
CA PRO A 449 41.52 -19.27 -3.60
C PRO A 449 42.43 -18.66 -4.68
N GLU A 450 43.57 -19.30 -5.00
CA GLU A 450 44.48 -18.81 -6.03
C GLU A 450 43.83 -18.71 -7.40
N GLU A 451 43.09 -19.75 -7.80
CA GLU A 451 42.40 -19.77 -9.09
C GLU A 451 41.29 -18.74 -9.14
N SER A 452 40.49 -18.63 -8.06
CA SER A 452 39.43 -17.63 -7.95
C SER A 452 39.96 -16.20 -8.05
N LEU A 453 41.07 -15.89 -7.37
CA LEU A 453 41.69 -14.56 -7.39
C LEU A 453 42.44 -14.27 -8.71
N ARG A 454 42.88 -15.30 -9.44
CA ARG A 454 43.38 -15.14 -10.82
C ARG A 454 42.25 -14.84 -11.80
N GLN A 455 41.08 -15.45 -11.61
CA GLN A 455 39.91 -15.19 -12.47
C GLN A 455 39.28 -13.82 -12.23
N SER A 456 39.35 -13.27 -11.01
CA SER A 456 38.90 -11.91 -10.70
C SER A 456 40.00 -11.07 -10.05
N ILE A 457 40.69 -10.27 -10.87
CA ILE A 457 41.65 -9.24 -10.41
C ILE A 457 40.98 -8.26 -9.43
N ARG A 458 39.67 -8.04 -9.59
CA ARG A 458 38.87 -7.21 -8.69
C ARG A 458 38.75 -7.83 -7.29
N LEU A 459 38.40 -9.11 -7.18
CA LEU A 459 38.40 -9.81 -5.88
C LEU A 459 39.79 -9.90 -5.27
N LYS A 460 40.83 -10.08 -6.09
CA LYS A 460 42.22 -9.98 -5.63
C LYS A 460 42.51 -8.61 -5.01
N THR A 461 42.10 -7.54 -5.68
CA THR A 461 42.22 -6.18 -5.14
C THR A 461 41.46 -6.02 -3.82
N ILE A 462 40.27 -6.60 -3.69
CA ILE A 462 39.52 -6.57 -2.41
C ILE A 462 40.29 -7.31 -1.32
N ASN A 463 40.75 -8.54 -1.61
CA ASN A 463 41.52 -9.36 -0.68
C ASN A 463 42.78 -8.65 -0.17
N ASP A 464 43.53 -8.01 -1.08
CA ASP A 464 44.81 -7.36 -0.76
C ASP A 464 44.64 -6.07 0.09
N ASN A 465 43.42 -5.51 0.18
CA ASN A 465 43.16 -4.27 0.90
C ASN A 465 42.40 -4.44 2.23
N ILE A 466 41.84 -5.62 2.51
CA ILE A 466 41.29 -5.94 3.83
C ILE A 466 42.47 -6.24 4.76
N LYS A 467 42.72 -5.35 5.73
CA LYS A 467 43.92 -5.45 6.60
C LYS A 467 43.84 -6.56 7.63
N ASP A 468 42.65 -6.80 8.17
CA ASP A 468 42.41 -7.70 9.29
C ASP A 468 41.02 -8.35 9.15
N ILE A 469 40.94 -9.63 9.50
CA ILE A 469 39.68 -10.40 9.55
C ILE A 469 38.74 -9.88 10.64
N ASP A 470 39.29 -9.24 11.68
CA ASP A 470 38.51 -8.65 12.77
C ASP A 470 38.08 -7.20 12.50
N SER A 471 38.33 -6.68 11.29
CA SER A 471 37.91 -5.32 10.92
C SER A 471 36.40 -5.22 10.69
N ASN A 472 35.80 -4.06 10.97
CA ASN A 472 34.39 -3.79 10.67
C ASN A 472 34.05 -4.07 9.18
N ILE A 473 34.98 -3.80 8.26
CA ILE A 473 34.79 -4.11 6.84
C ILE A 473 34.68 -5.62 6.61
N ALA A 474 35.51 -6.43 7.27
CA ALA A 474 35.45 -7.87 7.17
C ALA A 474 34.13 -8.43 7.71
N GLU A 475 33.61 -7.87 8.81
CA GLU A 475 32.28 -8.21 9.34
C GLU A 475 31.17 -7.90 8.33
N LEU A 476 31.18 -6.70 7.73
CA LEU A 476 30.21 -6.31 6.70
C LEU A 476 30.28 -7.22 5.46
N CYS A 477 31.49 -7.55 5.02
CA CYS A 477 31.70 -8.49 3.93
C CYS A 477 31.12 -9.86 4.26
N CYS A 478 31.37 -10.35 5.48
CA CYS A 478 30.86 -11.63 5.97
C CYS A 478 29.33 -11.68 5.92
N ASP A 479 28.66 -10.65 6.45
CA ASP A 479 27.19 -10.60 6.48
C ASP A 479 26.57 -10.52 5.08
N ILE A 480 27.19 -9.77 4.17
CA ILE A 480 26.72 -9.65 2.78
C ILE A 480 26.93 -10.97 2.03
N ILE A 481 28.09 -11.60 2.16
CA ILE A 481 28.37 -12.90 1.53
C ILE A 481 27.44 -13.98 2.13
N GLN A 482 27.14 -13.92 3.42
CA GLN A 482 26.17 -14.81 4.07
C GLN A 482 24.78 -14.70 3.41
N LYS A 483 24.31 -13.47 3.09
CA LYS A 483 23.07 -13.25 2.33
C LYS A 483 23.12 -13.82 0.90
N ILE A 484 24.30 -13.93 0.30
CA ILE A 484 24.45 -14.58 -1.00
C ILE A 484 24.27 -16.10 -0.83
N PHE A 485 24.91 -16.69 0.18
CA PHE A 485 24.77 -18.12 0.48
C PHE A 485 23.35 -18.52 0.90
N SER A 486 22.59 -17.64 1.55
CA SER A 486 21.21 -17.94 1.96
C SER A 486 20.24 -18.13 0.79
N LYS A 487 20.65 -17.78 -0.43
CA LYS A 487 19.89 -18.05 -1.68
C LYS A 487 20.01 -19.50 -2.15
N PHE A 488 20.98 -20.25 -1.63
CA PHE A 488 21.23 -21.65 -2.01
C PHE A 488 20.57 -22.62 -1.04
N GLU A 489 20.22 -23.79 -1.54
CA GLU A 489 19.69 -24.86 -0.70
C GLU A 489 20.80 -25.62 0.02
N PHE A 490 20.50 -26.15 1.21
CA PHE A 490 21.42 -26.98 1.99
C PHE A 490 22.14 -28.08 1.20
N ASN A 491 21.46 -28.75 0.26
CA ASN A 491 22.07 -29.80 -0.57
C ASN A 491 23.16 -29.25 -1.52
N GLU A 492 23.04 -28.01 -1.96
CA GLU A 492 24.02 -27.31 -2.79
C GLU A 492 25.21 -26.82 -1.95
N LEU A 493 24.97 -26.46 -0.68
CA LEU A 493 26.02 -26.03 0.25
C LEU A 493 26.85 -27.20 0.80
N SER A 494 26.22 -28.35 1.09
CA SER A 494 26.84 -29.52 1.75
C SER A 494 28.19 -29.95 1.17
N PRO A 495 28.39 -30.05 -0.16
CA PRO A 495 29.66 -30.47 -0.74
C PRO A 495 30.83 -29.52 -0.41
N TYR A 496 30.54 -28.26 -0.10
CA TYR A 496 31.54 -27.23 0.16
C TYR A 496 31.92 -27.09 1.63
N PHE A 497 31.20 -27.76 2.54
CA PHE A 497 31.45 -27.70 3.98
C PHE A 497 32.89 -28.09 4.33
N LYS A 498 33.42 -29.13 3.68
CA LYS A 498 34.81 -29.55 3.86
C LYS A 498 35.81 -28.43 3.57
N TYR A 499 35.63 -27.72 2.46
CA TYR A 499 36.57 -26.66 2.04
C TYR A 499 36.53 -25.44 2.97
N ALA A 500 35.35 -25.09 3.48
CA ALA A 500 35.21 -24.02 4.47
C ALA A 500 35.89 -24.34 5.81
N ILE A 501 36.01 -25.62 6.16
CA ILE A 501 36.73 -26.06 7.35
C ILE A 501 38.25 -26.09 7.07
N GLU A 502 38.66 -26.62 5.91
CA GLU A 502 40.07 -26.70 5.51
C GLU A 502 40.75 -25.32 5.37
N SER A 503 39.99 -24.25 5.06
CA SER A 503 40.53 -22.89 4.94
C SER A 503 41.16 -22.34 6.23
N PHE A 504 40.82 -22.91 7.40
CA PHE A 504 41.37 -22.49 8.69
C PHE A 504 42.51 -23.39 9.19
N VAL A 505 42.70 -24.56 8.56
CA VAL A 505 43.64 -25.61 9.00
C VAL A 505 45.01 -25.52 8.29
N GLN A 506 45.19 -24.57 7.37
CA GLN A 506 46.46 -24.39 6.65
C GLN A 506 47.55 -23.82 7.60
N GLU A 507 48.16 -24.68 8.41
CA GLU A 507 49.34 -24.43 9.25
C GLU A 507 50.67 -24.45 8.46
N ASP A 508 50.66 -24.08 7.17
CA ASP A 508 51.93 -23.87 6.46
C ASP A 508 52.45 -22.45 6.74
N LEU A 509 53.05 -22.32 7.93
CA LEU A 509 53.87 -21.21 8.45
C LEU A 509 55.03 -20.76 7.52
N LEU A 510 55.12 -21.26 6.28
CA LEU A 510 56.20 -21.00 5.34
C LEU A 510 55.76 -20.35 4.01
N LEU A 511 54.45 -20.14 3.77
CA LEU A 511 53.96 -19.39 2.60
C LEU A 511 53.05 -18.23 3.07
N GLN A 512 53.61 -17.02 3.11
CA GLN A 512 52.91 -15.78 3.46
C GLN A 512 51.85 -15.35 2.44
N GLN A 513 50.78 -16.11 2.25
CA GLN A 513 49.53 -15.60 1.63
C GLN A 513 48.32 -16.10 2.42
N ILE A 514 48.04 -15.43 3.54
CA ILE A 514 46.73 -15.55 4.19
C ILE A 514 45.70 -14.91 3.25
N PHE A 515 44.83 -15.72 2.65
CA PHE A 515 43.71 -15.22 1.85
C PHE A 515 42.57 -14.78 2.77
N ILE A 516 42.65 -13.55 3.27
CA ILE A 516 41.66 -12.99 4.22
C ILE A 516 40.24 -13.09 3.64
N LEU A 517 40.05 -12.85 2.34
CA LEU A 517 38.73 -12.96 1.72
C LEU A 517 38.23 -14.41 1.65
N GLN A 518 39.12 -15.40 1.53
CA GLN A 518 38.75 -16.82 1.63
C GLN A 518 38.25 -17.14 3.04
N GLN A 519 38.94 -16.65 4.07
CA GLN A 519 38.53 -16.85 5.46
C GLN A 519 37.17 -16.18 5.74
N ILE A 520 36.98 -14.91 5.35
CA ILE A 520 35.69 -14.21 5.47
C ILE A 520 34.57 -14.98 4.77
N THR A 521 34.82 -15.45 3.55
CA THR A 521 33.85 -16.24 2.78
C THR A 521 33.52 -17.56 3.47
N SER A 522 34.53 -18.21 4.06
CA SER A 522 34.35 -19.47 4.79
C SER A 522 33.59 -19.25 6.11
N ILE A 523 33.82 -18.16 6.85
CA ILE A 523 33.01 -17.78 8.01
C ILE A 523 31.55 -17.53 7.59
N ALA A 524 31.34 -16.74 6.54
CA ALA A 524 30.02 -16.43 6.01
C ALA A 524 29.26 -17.69 5.58
N PHE A 525 29.95 -18.60 4.89
CA PHE A 525 29.44 -19.91 4.53
C PHE A 525 29.07 -20.73 5.77
N LEU A 526 29.96 -20.82 6.76
CA LEU A 526 29.71 -21.60 7.98
C LEU A 526 28.52 -21.05 8.79
N LYS A 527 28.39 -19.72 8.91
CA LYS A 527 27.24 -19.07 9.55
C LYS A 527 25.93 -19.51 8.89
N GLU A 528 25.85 -19.45 7.56
CA GLU A 528 24.64 -19.86 6.84
C GLU A 528 24.44 -21.37 6.83
N PHE A 529 25.51 -22.14 6.71
CA PHE A 529 25.47 -23.60 6.75
C PHE A 529 24.93 -24.10 8.09
N ILE A 530 25.40 -23.55 9.21
CA ILE A 530 24.89 -23.86 10.56
C ILE A 530 23.41 -23.45 10.68
N ASN A 531 23.04 -22.26 10.20
CA ASN A 531 21.65 -21.79 10.20
C ASN A 531 20.71 -22.75 9.43
N GLN A 532 21.10 -23.16 8.22
CA GLN A 532 20.32 -24.11 7.42
C GLN A 532 20.36 -25.53 7.97
N PHE A 533 21.51 -25.96 8.51
CA PHE A 533 21.68 -27.24 9.19
C PHE A 533 20.67 -27.36 10.32
N TRP A 534 20.57 -26.36 11.19
CA TRP A 534 19.59 -26.37 12.29
C TRP A 534 18.14 -26.29 11.83
N LYS A 535 17.84 -25.49 10.80
CA LYS A 535 16.48 -25.44 10.21
C LYS A 535 16.04 -26.78 9.62
N LYS A 536 16.96 -27.52 9.00
CA LYS A 536 16.69 -28.78 8.29
C LYS A 536 17.13 -30.02 9.07
N TYR A 537 17.68 -29.88 10.28
CA TYR A 537 18.34 -30.96 11.04
C TYR A 537 17.49 -32.23 11.09
N PHE A 538 16.21 -32.09 11.39
CA PHE A 538 15.26 -33.20 11.50
C PHE A 538 14.84 -33.86 10.18
N SER A 539 15.18 -33.26 9.04
CA SER A 539 14.92 -33.73 7.67
C SER A 539 16.18 -34.24 6.95
N LEU A 540 17.37 -34.11 7.57
CA LEU A 540 18.63 -34.55 6.97
C LEU A 540 18.74 -36.08 6.98
N SER A 541 19.32 -36.64 5.93
CA SER A 541 19.60 -38.07 5.87
C SER A 541 20.72 -38.45 6.83
N SER A 542 20.64 -39.67 7.37
CA SER A 542 21.70 -40.21 8.24
C SER A 542 23.07 -40.27 7.56
N SER A 543 23.11 -40.37 6.22
CA SER A 543 24.35 -40.29 5.44
C SER A 543 24.97 -38.91 5.44
N MET A 544 24.18 -37.84 5.31
CA MET A 544 24.69 -36.45 5.34
C MET A 544 25.22 -36.07 6.73
N ILE A 545 24.50 -36.45 7.79
CA ILE A 545 24.96 -36.23 9.17
C ILE A 545 26.29 -36.96 9.41
N LYS A 546 26.42 -38.18 8.88
CA LYS A 546 27.67 -38.94 8.97
C LYS A 546 28.82 -38.27 8.22
N GLU A 547 28.58 -37.76 7.01
CA GLU A 547 29.60 -37.06 6.21
C GLU A 547 30.11 -35.79 6.92
N ILE A 548 29.21 -34.97 7.46
CA ILE A 548 29.54 -33.79 8.26
C ILE A 548 30.36 -34.17 9.51
N ASN A 549 29.91 -35.20 10.24
CA ASN A 549 30.60 -35.71 11.41
C ASN A 549 31.99 -36.28 11.08
N ASP A 550 32.14 -36.95 9.95
CA ASP A 550 33.41 -37.52 9.52
C ASP A 550 34.39 -36.41 9.10
N ILE A 551 33.93 -35.34 8.44
CA ILE A 551 34.73 -34.13 8.18
C ILE A 551 35.20 -33.49 9.49
N MET A 552 34.31 -33.38 10.48
CA MET A 552 34.66 -32.81 11.79
C MET A 552 35.65 -33.67 12.57
N LYS A 553 35.61 -35.01 12.45
CA LYS A 553 36.52 -35.93 13.17
C LYS A 553 37.97 -35.89 12.69
N ILE A 554 38.20 -35.57 11.41
CA ILE A 554 39.52 -35.68 10.78
C ILE A 554 40.50 -34.61 11.30
N ASN A 555 40.00 -33.49 11.82
CA ASN A 555 40.84 -32.38 12.24
C ASN A 555 40.77 -32.15 13.76
N ASN A 556 41.93 -32.15 14.43
CA ASN A 556 42.08 -31.95 15.88
C ASN A 556 42.34 -30.48 16.29
N ASP A 557 42.15 -29.54 15.36
CA ASP A 557 42.35 -28.10 15.54
C ASP A 557 41.40 -27.52 16.61
N SER A 558 41.87 -26.58 17.43
CA SER A 558 41.08 -25.89 18.47
C SER A 558 39.89 -25.14 17.86
N PHE A 559 40.03 -24.57 16.66
CA PHE A 559 38.92 -23.93 15.94
C PHE A 559 37.80 -24.93 15.60
N ILE A 560 38.17 -26.16 15.22
CA ILE A 560 37.22 -27.21 14.89
C ILE A 560 36.58 -27.79 16.14
N GLN A 561 37.27 -27.79 17.29
CA GLN A 561 36.64 -28.10 18.57
C GLN A 561 35.57 -27.06 18.92
N SER A 562 35.84 -25.77 18.71
CA SER A 562 34.85 -24.71 18.89
C SER A 562 33.67 -24.82 17.92
N ILE A 563 33.92 -25.11 16.64
CA ILE A 563 32.85 -25.35 15.66
C ILE A 563 32.04 -26.59 16.03
N ARG A 564 32.68 -27.67 16.49
CA ARG A 564 31.98 -28.88 16.93
C ARG A 564 30.94 -28.53 18.00
N PHE A 565 31.14 -27.59 18.92
CA PHE A 565 30.10 -27.18 19.87
C PHE A 565 28.82 -26.64 19.20
N TYR A 566 28.91 -26.00 18.03
CA TYR A 566 27.75 -25.53 17.28
C TYR A 566 27.00 -26.66 16.56
N PHE A 567 27.60 -27.84 16.43
CA PHE A 567 27.01 -29.05 15.84
C PHE A 567 26.78 -30.19 16.86
N ALA A 568 27.42 -30.14 18.03
CA ALA A 568 27.49 -31.20 19.04
C ALA A 568 26.33 -31.11 20.05
N LEU A 569 25.11 -31.25 19.56
CA LEU A 569 24.01 -31.78 20.38
C LEU A 569 23.99 -33.32 20.38
N GLU A 570 24.82 -33.96 19.59
CA GLU A 570 25.12 -35.39 19.73
C GLU A 570 26.61 -35.60 19.49
N LEU A 571 27.37 -35.88 20.56
CA LEU A 571 28.46 -36.86 20.60
C LEU A 571 29.14 -36.72 21.98
N ASN A 572 28.79 -37.66 22.88
CA ASN A 572 29.46 -37.97 24.15
C ASN A 572 28.91 -37.31 25.42
N SER A 573 27.64 -37.56 25.73
CA SER A 573 27.18 -38.02 27.05
C SER A 573 25.65 -38.15 27.06
N PHE A 574 25.14 -38.99 27.97
CA PHE A 574 23.74 -39.10 28.40
C PHE A 574 22.91 -40.28 27.86
N ASP A 575 22.81 -41.28 28.73
CA ASP A 575 21.81 -42.36 28.85
C ASP A 575 20.32 -41.89 28.95
N ASN A 576 19.96 -40.73 28.40
CA ASN A 576 18.59 -40.19 28.46
C ASN A 576 17.91 -40.15 27.09
N ILE A 577 17.84 -41.33 26.45
CA ILE A 577 17.21 -41.56 25.13
C ILE A 577 15.71 -41.17 25.11
N LYS A 578 15.03 -41.04 26.26
CA LYS A 578 13.60 -40.70 26.32
C LYS A 578 13.24 -39.22 26.10
N HIS A 579 14.16 -38.27 26.29
CA HIS A 579 13.81 -36.84 26.16
C HIS A 579 13.90 -36.33 24.71
N HIS A 580 14.74 -36.95 23.86
CA HIS A 580 14.97 -36.47 22.48
C HIS A 580 13.89 -36.93 21.48
N GLU A 581 13.29 -38.10 21.66
CA GLU A 581 12.14 -38.55 20.85
C GLU A 581 10.90 -37.70 21.14
N ILE A 582 10.65 -37.39 22.42
CA ILE A 582 9.55 -36.51 22.86
C ILE A 582 9.70 -35.13 22.21
N ILE A 583 10.88 -34.51 22.28
CA ILE A 583 11.11 -33.18 21.69
C ILE A 583 10.95 -33.17 20.15
N LYS A 584 11.36 -34.25 19.47
CA LYS A 584 11.30 -34.38 17.99
C LYS A 584 9.87 -34.59 17.46
N GLU A 585 9.06 -35.41 18.12
CA GLU A 585 7.64 -35.58 17.78
C GLU A 585 6.84 -34.32 18.18
N GLU A 586 7.11 -33.75 19.35
CA GLU A 586 6.40 -32.58 19.86
C GLU A 586 6.64 -31.31 19.03
N PHE A 587 7.81 -31.08 18.44
CA PHE A 587 8.04 -29.89 17.61
C PHE A 587 7.22 -29.85 16.31
N THR A 588 6.98 -31.02 15.71
CA THR A 588 6.10 -31.11 14.54
C THR A 588 4.65 -30.88 14.97
N CYS A 589 4.26 -31.42 16.12
CA CYS A 589 2.94 -31.19 16.70
C CYS A 589 2.71 -29.72 17.07
N LEU A 590 3.70 -28.99 17.61
CA LEU A 590 3.59 -27.57 17.96
C LEU A 590 3.25 -26.68 16.74
N LYS A 591 3.84 -26.98 15.57
CA LYS A 591 3.53 -26.28 14.31
C LYS A 591 2.08 -26.47 13.88
N LEU A 592 1.48 -27.61 14.20
CA LEU A 592 0.08 -27.91 13.91
C LEU A 592 -0.85 -27.31 14.98
N MET A 593 -0.51 -27.46 16.27
CA MET A 593 -1.33 -27.06 17.41
C MET A 593 -1.62 -25.57 17.47
N LYS A 594 -0.71 -24.70 17.00
CA LYS A 594 -0.95 -23.24 16.95
C LYS A 594 -2.20 -22.86 16.15
N HIS A 595 -2.61 -23.70 15.20
CA HIS A 595 -3.80 -23.49 14.37
C HIS A 595 -5.12 -23.75 15.10
N LEU A 596 -5.10 -24.38 16.28
CA LEU A 596 -6.31 -24.62 17.07
C LEU A 596 -6.94 -23.31 17.55
N TYR A 597 -6.13 -22.36 18.03
CA TYR A 597 -6.64 -21.13 18.61
C TYR A 597 -7.40 -20.25 17.59
N PRO A 598 -6.85 -19.92 16.40
CA PRO A 598 -7.59 -19.17 15.38
C PRO A 598 -8.90 -19.86 14.98
N ILE A 599 -8.89 -21.19 14.88
CA ILE A 599 -10.07 -21.97 14.51
C ILE A 599 -11.18 -21.83 15.55
N ILE A 600 -10.88 -22.14 16.81
CA ILE A 600 -11.85 -22.06 17.90
C ILE A 600 -12.35 -20.62 18.10
N ARG A 601 -11.46 -19.63 17.99
CA ARG A 601 -11.81 -18.22 18.15
C ARG A 601 -12.88 -17.78 17.14
N PHE A 602 -12.70 -18.12 15.86
CA PHE A 602 -13.66 -17.74 14.83
C PHE A 602 -14.96 -18.55 14.91
N VAL A 603 -14.89 -19.85 15.23
CA VAL A 603 -16.08 -20.69 15.45
C VAL A 603 -16.95 -20.17 16.61
N LYS A 604 -16.33 -19.67 17.69
CA LYS A 604 -17.06 -19.01 18.78
C LYS A 604 -17.78 -17.74 18.31
N ILE A 605 -17.18 -16.96 17.42
CA ILE A 605 -17.81 -15.77 16.84
C ILE A 605 -19.02 -16.16 15.98
N LEU A 606 -18.87 -17.17 15.11
CA LEU A 606 -19.97 -17.68 14.30
C LEU A 606 -21.12 -18.18 15.17
N SER A 607 -20.81 -18.96 16.20
CA SER A 607 -21.81 -19.49 17.14
C SER A 607 -22.53 -18.34 17.86
N PHE A 608 -21.77 -17.37 18.39
CA PHE A 608 -22.34 -16.22 19.09
C PHE A 608 -23.27 -15.36 18.21
N LYS A 609 -22.96 -15.21 16.92
CA LYS A 609 -23.72 -14.35 15.99
C LYS A 609 -24.88 -15.06 15.30
N LEU A 610 -24.75 -16.36 15.02
CA LEU A 610 -25.65 -17.08 14.10
C LEU A 610 -26.52 -18.15 14.79
N GLU A 611 -26.12 -18.66 15.96
CA GLU A 611 -26.85 -19.73 16.64
C GLU A 611 -28.30 -19.29 16.95
N HIS A 612 -29.27 -20.17 16.69
CA HIS A 612 -30.71 -19.91 16.79
C HIS A 612 -31.30 -18.86 15.84
N HIS A 613 -30.48 -18.10 15.10
CA HIS A 613 -30.94 -17.07 14.16
C HIS A 613 -30.89 -17.52 12.71
N LEU A 614 -30.03 -18.48 12.38
CA LEU A 614 -29.78 -18.96 11.02
C LEU A 614 -30.45 -20.33 10.79
N THR A 615 -31.21 -20.47 9.70
CA THR A 615 -31.72 -21.78 9.27
C THR A 615 -30.63 -22.57 8.52
N LYS A 616 -30.73 -23.90 8.50
CA LYS A 616 -29.75 -24.76 7.79
C LYS A 616 -29.65 -24.42 6.30
N LYS A 617 -30.77 -24.07 5.65
CA LYS A 617 -30.80 -23.66 4.23
C LYS A 617 -30.10 -22.32 4.00
N GLU A 618 -30.27 -21.35 4.91
CA GLU A 618 -29.56 -20.07 4.82
C GLU A 618 -28.05 -20.27 5.03
N ALA A 619 -27.65 -21.11 5.98
CA ALA A 619 -26.24 -21.43 6.22
C ALA A 619 -25.54 -22.08 5.01
N GLN A 620 -26.28 -22.86 4.21
CA GLN A 620 -25.78 -23.48 2.98
C GLN A 620 -25.61 -22.50 1.81
N ASN A 621 -26.28 -21.35 1.85
CA ASN A 621 -26.27 -20.36 0.77
C ASN A 621 -25.45 -19.11 1.10
N MET A 622 -25.47 -18.67 2.37
CA MET A 622 -24.78 -17.46 2.82
C MET A 622 -23.27 -17.68 2.80
N THR A 623 -22.54 -16.83 2.08
CA THR A 623 -21.07 -16.88 2.04
C THR A 623 -20.44 -16.23 3.28
N PHE A 624 -19.18 -16.56 3.58
CA PHE A 624 -18.43 -15.84 4.63
C PHE A 624 -18.31 -14.35 4.33
N HIS A 625 -18.17 -13.96 3.05
CA HIS A 625 -18.17 -12.55 2.63
C HIS A 625 -19.46 -11.83 3.00
N GLU A 626 -20.61 -12.43 2.70
CA GLU A 626 -21.93 -11.89 3.02
C GLU A 626 -22.15 -11.81 4.53
N PHE A 627 -21.73 -12.84 5.27
CA PHE A 627 -21.78 -12.85 6.74
C PHE A 627 -20.97 -11.68 7.33
N ILE A 628 -19.71 -11.52 6.91
CA ILE A 628 -18.83 -10.47 7.43
C ILE A 628 -19.41 -9.09 7.12
N LYS A 629 -19.91 -8.87 5.90
CA LYS A 629 -20.56 -7.60 5.53
C LYS A 629 -21.82 -7.32 6.34
N LYS A 630 -22.65 -8.34 6.59
CA LYS A 630 -23.91 -8.20 7.30
C LYS A 630 -23.72 -7.90 8.79
N GLU A 631 -22.68 -8.47 9.41
CA GLU A 631 -22.43 -8.35 10.85
C GLU A 631 -21.54 -7.17 11.26
N SER A 632 -21.00 -6.41 10.29
CA SER A 632 -20.13 -5.26 10.54
C SER A 632 -20.93 -3.96 10.51
N ALA A 633 -20.83 -3.14 11.56
CA ALA A 633 -21.51 -1.83 11.62
C ALA A 633 -20.72 -0.73 10.88
N ASP A 634 -19.39 -0.86 10.81
CA ASP A 634 -18.48 0.09 10.16
C ASP A 634 -17.28 -0.63 9.49
N ASP A 635 -16.45 0.16 8.79
CA ASP A 635 -15.28 -0.34 8.05
C ASP A 635 -14.20 -0.95 8.96
N ASN A 636 -14.09 -0.51 10.22
CA ASN A 636 -13.10 -1.03 11.16
C ASN A 636 -13.53 -2.41 11.70
N GLU A 637 -14.82 -2.58 12.04
CA GLU A 637 -15.38 -3.88 12.39
C GLU A 637 -15.27 -4.87 11.23
N TYR A 638 -15.52 -4.39 10.00
CA TYR A 638 -15.33 -5.19 8.79
C TYR A 638 -13.88 -5.65 8.64
N ALA A 639 -12.91 -4.75 8.78
CA ALA A 639 -11.49 -5.09 8.69
C ALA A 639 -11.06 -6.09 9.79
N ASN A 640 -11.54 -5.91 11.02
CA ASN A 640 -11.24 -6.79 12.14
C ASN A 640 -11.83 -8.19 11.94
N LEU A 641 -13.12 -8.30 11.59
CA LEU A 641 -13.79 -9.58 11.40
C LEU A 641 -13.24 -10.32 10.18
N LYS A 642 -12.88 -9.58 9.12
CA LYS A 642 -12.19 -10.13 7.94
C LYS A 642 -10.81 -10.68 8.31
N SER A 643 -10.01 -9.95 9.09
CA SER A 643 -8.69 -10.42 9.55
C SER A 643 -8.80 -11.72 10.38
N LEU A 644 -9.81 -11.80 11.27
CA LEU A 644 -10.06 -13.02 12.04
C LEU A 644 -10.49 -14.20 11.15
N PHE A 645 -11.28 -13.94 10.10
CA PHE A 645 -11.61 -14.95 9.10
C PHE A 645 -10.37 -15.40 8.31
N GLU A 646 -9.49 -14.48 7.92
CA GLU A 646 -8.26 -14.82 7.19
C GLU A 646 -7.33 -15.72 8.03
N GLU A 647 -7.18 -15.46 9.33
CA GLU A 647 -6.46 -16.35 10.25
C GLU A 647 -7.11 -17.75 10.38
N PHE A 648 -8.45 -17.78 10.46
CA PHE A 648 -9.24 -19.01 10.47
C PHE A 648 -9.06 -19.80 9.17
N ALA A 649 -9.21 -19.16 8.02
CA ALA A 649 -9.13 -19.79 6.70
C ALA A 649 -7.73 -20.32 6.44
N PHE A 650 -6.68 -19.56 6.80
CA PHE A 650 -5.30 -20.03 6.73
C PHE A 650 -5.09 -21.30 7.58
N SER A 651 -5.55 -21.28 8.83
CA SER A 651 -5.41 -22.41 9.75
C SER A 651 -6.20 -23.64 9.30
N TRP A 652 -7.42 -23.44 8.83
CA TRP A 652 -8.27 -24.49 8.27
C TRP A 652 -7.61 -25.13 7.05
N ASN A 653 -7.14 -24.32 6.09
CA ASN A 653 -6.52 -24.78 4.84
C ASN A 653 -5.20 -25.51 5.07
N TYR A 654 -4.46 -25.10 6.12
CA TYR A 654 -3.22 -25.77 6.48
C TYR A 654 -3.49 -27.17 7.05
N ILE A 655 -4.45 -27.29 7.98
CA ILE A 655 -4.69 -28.52 8.74
C ILE A 655 -5.48 -29.57 7.95
N ILE A 656 -6.40 -29.17 7.07
CA ILE A 656 -7.19 -30.12 6.28
C ILE A 656 -6.30 -31.07 5.45
N ASN A 657 -5.09 -30.63 5.09
CA ASN A 657 -4.11 -31.44 4.37
C ASN A 657 -3.60 -32.65 5.15
N TYR A 658 -3.72 -32.65 6.47
CA TYR A 658 -3.30 -33.74 7.37
C TYR A 658 -4.42 -34.72 7.72
N ILE A 659 -5.65 -34.44 7.29
CA ILE A 659 -6.83 -35.24 7.63
C ILE A 659 -7.26 -36.04 6.41
N PHE A 660 -7.43 -37.34 6.60
CA PHE A 660 -7.86 -38.28 5.55
C PHE A 660 -9.15 -39.01 5.94
N GLU A 661 -9.38 -39.24 7.25
CA GLU A 661 -10.53 -39.96 7.77
C GLU A 661 -11.10 -39.26 9.01
N TYR A 662 -12.43 -39.34 9.19
CA TYR A 662 -13.10 -38.92 10.43
C TYR A 662 -14.24 -39.88 10.75
N GLN A 663 -14.32 -40.34 12.01
CA GLN A 663 -15.31 -41.34 12.46
C GLN A 663 -15.45 -42.55 11.52
N CYS A 664 -14.32 -43.07 11.04
CA CYS A 664 -14.23 -44.22 10.11
C CYS A 664 -14.89 -43.98 8.73
N LYS A 665 -15.01 -42.72 8.29
CA LYS A 665 -15.38 -42.34 6.93
C LYS A 665 -14.21 -41.64 6.26
N GLU A 666 -13.86 -42.07 5.04
CA GLU A 666 -12.90 -41.35 4.20
C GLU A 666 -13.48 -40.00 3.78
N LEU A 667 -12.69 -38.94 3.93
CA LEU A 667 -13.03 -37.63 3.40
C LEU A 667 -12.63 -37.56 1.91
N PRO A 668 -13.38 -36.82 1.07
CA PRO A 668 -13.07 -36.70 -0.35
C PRO A 668 -11.62 -36.27 -0.62
N HIS A 669 -10.94 -36.93 -1.56
CA HIS A 669 -9.54 -36.64 -1.90
C HIS A 669 -9.32 -35.22 -2.44
N ASN A 670 -10.33 -34.61 -3.08
CA ASN A 670 -10.29 -33.19 -3.44
C ASN A 670 -10.59 -32.36 -2.21
N LYS A 671 -9.52 -31.92 -1.54
CA LYS A 671 -9.59 -31.09 -0.34
C LYS A 671 -10.15 -29.72 -0.69
N LEU A 672 -11.22 -29.36 0.00
CA LEU A 672 -11.88 -28.06 -0.13
C LEU A 672 -10.91 -26.96 0.35
N ILE A 673 -10.99 -25.75 -0.20
CA ILE A 673 -10.12 -24.62 0.17
C ILE A 673 -11.00 -23.52 0.76
N MET A 674 -10.90 -23.30 2.07
CA MET A 674 -11.58 -22.25 2.82
C MET A 674 -11.24 -20.86 2.24
N ASN A 675 -12.26 -20.14 1.79
CA ASN A 675 -12.18 -18.79 1.24
C ASN A 675 -13.48 -18.03 1.53
N LEU A 676 -13.51 -16.74 1.21
CA LEU A 676 -14.63 -15.85 1.50
C LEU A 676 -15.93 -16.24 0.78
N ASP A 677 -15.83 -16.92 -0.36
CA ASP A 677 -16.97 -17.29 -1.22
C ASP A 677 -17.64 -18.59 -0.78
N LEU A 678 -17.02 -19.34 0.13
CA LEU A 678 -17.61 -20.56 0.64
C LEU A 678 -18.77 -20.28 1.60
N PRO A 679 -19.78 -21.17 1.63
CA PRO A 679 -20.88 -21.03 2.55
C PRO A 679 -20.46 -21.15 4.02
N VAL A 680 -21.11 -20.38 4.90
CA VAL A 680 -20.81 -20.35 6.34
C VAL A 680 -21.00 -21.71 7.02
N ILE A 681 -21.79 -22.62 6.45
CA ILE A 681 -21.99 -23.99 6.96
C ILE A 681 -20.67 -24.74 7.20
N PHE A 682 -19.59 -24.45 6.45
CA PHE A 682 -18.29 -25.10 6.63
C PHE A 682 -17.52 -24.62 7.87
N GLY A 683 -17.97 -23.52 8.49
CA GLY A 683 -17.45 -22.99 9.76
C GLY A 683 -18.33 -23.30 10.97
N LEU A 684 -19.44 -24.02 10.79
CA LEU A 684 -20.37 -24.38 11.87
C LEU A 684 -20.11 -25.80 12.38
N VAL A 685 -20.24 -26.00 13.69
CA VAL A 685 -20.00 -27.30 14.33
C VAL A 685 -21.18 -28.24 14.09
N GLU A 686 -21.09 -29.08 13.06
CA GLU A 686 -22.07 -30.12 12.78
C GLU A 686 -21.35 -31.44 12.50
N GLN A 687 -21.58 -32.47 13.32
CA GLN A 687 -20.97 -33.81 13.15
C GLN A 687 -21.54 -34.61 11.95
N LYS A 688 -22.21 -33.93 11.01
CA LYS A 688 -22.88 -34.49 9.82
C LYS A 688 -22.70 -33.55 8.63
N ASP A 689 -22.90 -34.08 7.42
CA ASP A 689 -22.87 -33.33 6.16
C ASP A 689 -21.61 -32.45 6.00
N ASN A 690 -21.79 -31.15 5.71
CA ASN A 690 -20.71 -30.21 5.42
C ASN A 690 -19.88 -29.81 6.66
N GLY A 691 -20.44 -29.91 7.87
CA GLY A 691 -19.74 -29.55 9.11
C GLY A 691 -18.69 -30.57 9.55
N ILE A 692 -18.65 -31.75 8.91
CA ILE A 692 -17.71 -32.83 9.24
C ILE A 692 -16.26 -32.35 9.14
N TYR A 693 -15.94 -31.53 8.14
CA TYR A 693 -14.57 -31.04 7.93
C TYR A 693 -14.05 -30.26 9.14
N LEU A 694 -14.84 -29.31 9.66
CA LEU A 694 -14.47 -28.56 10.85
C LEU A 694 -14.36 -29.48 12.07
N CYS A 695 -15.31 -30.40 12.24
CA CYS A 695 -15.29 -31.34 13.37
C CYS A 695 -14.03 -32.22 13.35
N ALA A 696 -13.60 -32.67 12.16
CA ALA A 696 -12.38 -33.44 11.99
C ALA A 696 -11.12 -32.63 12.32
N ILE A 697 -11.06 -31.36 11.88
CA ILE A 697 -9.95 -30.46 12.19
C ILE A 697 -9.83 -30.21 13.68
N VAL A 698 -10.94 -29.90 14.34
CA VAL A 698 -10.96 -29.63 15.79
C VAL A 698 -10.60 -30.89 16.59
N ASP A 699 -11.15 -32.06 16.23
CA ASP A 699 -10.82 -33.34 16.88
C ASP A 699 -9.32 -33.66 16.78
N PHE A 700 -8.75 -33.55 15.57
CA PHE A 700 -7.34 -33.79 15.31
C PHE A 700 -6.43 -32.87 16.13
N LEU A 701 -6.71 -31.56 16.10
CA LEU A 701 -5.90 -30.57 16.80
C LEU A 701 -6.00 -30.68 18.33
N ILE A 702 -7.19 -30.96 18.87
CA ILE A 702 -7.35 -31.14 20.32
C ILE A 702 -6.68 -32.44 20.78
N LYS A 703 -6.76 -33.52 19.99
CA LYS A 703 -6.03 -34.76 20.30
C LYS A 703 -4.52 -34.51 20.35
N LEU A 704 -3.95 -33.84 19.35
CA LEU A 704 -2.54 -33.45 19.35
C LEU A 704 -2.19 -32.58 20.57
N HIS A 705 -3.06 -31.63 20.90
CA HIS A 705 -2.88 -30.75 22.05
C HIS A 705 -2.84 -31.51 23.37
N ASN A 706 -3.80 -32.42 23.59
CA ASN A 706 -3.87 -33.20 24.82
C ASN A 706 -2.77 -34.25 24.90
N GLU A 707 -2.39 -34.88 23.77
CA GLU A 707 -1.28 -35.84 23.69
C GLU A 707 0.06 -35.20 24.07
N PHE A 708 0.31 -33.96 23.61
CA PHE A 708 1.47 -33.18 24.05
C PHE A 708 1.49 -32.98 25.57
N LEU A 709 0.33 -32.67 26.18
CA LEU A 709 0.23 -32.50 27.62
C LEU A 709 0.37 -33.84 28.37
N ASP A 710 -0.14 -34.94 27.82
CA ASP A 710 0.03 -36.28 28.37
C ASP A 710 1.50 -36.71 28.39
N ASN A 711 2.26 -36.39 27.33
CA ASN A 711 3.71 -36.64 27.26
C ASN A 711 4.48 -35.86 28.34
N ILE A 712 4.07 -34.62 28.62
CA ILE A 712 4.64 -33.81 29.72
C ILE A 712 4.31 -34.43 31.08
N ILE A 713 3.06 -34.85 31.30
CA ILE A 713 2.63 -35.47 32.56
C ILE A 713 3.37 -36.80 32.80
N ALA A 714 3.75 -37.52 31.74
CA ALA A 714 4.52 -38.76 31.83
C ALA A 714 5.96 -38.57 32.35
N ILE A 715 6.47 -37.34 32.43
CA ILE A 715 7.80 -37.05 32.97
C ILE A 715 7.84 -37.32 34.48
N PRO A 716 8.77 -38.15 34.99
CA PRO A 716 8.84 -38.46 36.42
C PRO A 716 9.10 -37.21 37.29
N ILE A 717 8.34 -37.08 38.38
CA ILE A 717 8.47 -35.98 39.33
C ILE A 717 9.84 -35.99 40.02
N GLY A 718 10.44 -34.80 40.13
CA GLY A 718 11.80 -34.61 40.63
C GLY A 718 12.91 -34.67 39.58
N LYS A 719 12.62 -35.06 38.33
CA LYS A 719 13.60 -35.00 37.23
C LYS A 719 13.69 -33.63 36.54
N CYS A 720 12.63 -32.82 36.62
CA CYS A 720 12.61 -31.47 36.05
C CYS A 720 12.12 -30.48 37.13
N GLU A 721 13.02 -29.64 37.65
CA GLU A 721 12.66 -28.66 38.68
C GLU A 721 11.68 -27.58 38.18
N TYR A 722 11.60 -27.38 36.87
CA TYR A 722 10.79 -26.31 36.25
C TYR A 722 9.32 -26.69 36.07
N LEU A 723 8.98 -27.98 36.18
CA LEU A 723 7.60 -28.45 36.21
C LEU A 723 7.01 -28.48 37.64
N LYS A 724 7.75 -28.03 38.65
CA LYS A 724 7.28 -27.97 40.06
C LYS A 724 5.96 -27.21 40.22
N PHE A 725 5.66 -26.24 39.35
CA PHE A 725 4.39 -25.49 39.40
C PHE A 725 3.17 -26.34 39.02
N LEU A 726 3.37 -27.51 38.39
CA LEU A 726 2.32 -28.48 38.08
C LEU A 726 2.16 -29.55 39.17
N GLU A 727 3.06 -29.64 40.16
CA GLU A 727 2.92 -30.65 41.22
C GLU A 727 1.64 -30.38 42.03
N ASP A 728 0.76 -31.39 42.10
CA ASP A 728 -0.41 -31.31 42.96
C ASP A 728 0.01 -31.30 44.44
N LEU A 729 -0.34 -30.22 45.14
CA LEU A 729 -0.13 -30.04 46.59
C LEU A 729 -1.33 -30.57 47.39
N SER A 730 -1.94 -31.66 46.93
CA SER A 730 -3.02 -32.30 47.70
C SER A 730 -2.49 -32.79 49.05
N TRP A 731 -3.20 -32.43 50.13
CA TRP A 731 -2.77 -32.58 51.52
C TRP A 731 -2.71 -34.03 52.03
N ASN A 732 -2.93 -35.01 51.15
CA ASN A 732 -2.96 -36.43 51.48
C ASN A 732 -1.63 -37.09 51.12
N LYS A 733 -0.79 -37.34 52.13
CA LYS A 733 0.55 -37.99 52.04
C LYS A 733 0.56 -39.43 51.49
N LEU A 734 -0.55 -39.95 50.95
CA LEU A 734 -0.71 -41.35 50.56
C LEU A 734 -0.87 -41.55 49.03
N THR A 735 -1.04 -40.49 48.24
CA THR A 735 -0.99 -40.56 46.78
C THR A 735 0.40 -40.14 46.27
N PRO A 736 0.98 -40.82 45.26
CA PRO A 736 2.20 -40.34 44.63
C PRO A 736 1.95 -38.93 44.11
N LYS A 737 2.90 -38.02 44.31
CA LYS A 737 2.85 -36.70 43.66
C LYS A 737 2.68 -36.94 42.16
N THR A 738 1.76 -36.22 41.52
CA THR A 738 1.53 -36.23 40.07
C THR A 738 1.47 -34.80 39.57
N TYR A 739 1.84 -34.56 38.31
CA TYR A 739 1.58 -33.28 37.67
C TYR A 739 0.07 -33.16 37.42
N PHE A 740 -0.52 -32.01 37.71
CA PHE A 740 -1.94 -31.73 37.53
C PHE A 740 -2.11 -30.58 36.56
N ILE A 741 -2.83 -30.86 35.47
CA ILE A 741 -3.27 -29.86 34.49
C ILE A 741 -4.78 -29.74 34.62
N ILE A 742 -5.27 -28.49 34.64
CA ILE A 742 -6.69 -28.21 34.85
C ILE A 742 -7.49 -28.70 33.63
N PRO A 743 -8.46 -29.61 33.78
CA PRO A 743 -9.38 -29.95 32.72
C PRO A 743 -10.37 -28.81 32.49
N LYS A 744 -10.70 -28.52 31.22
CA LYS A 744 -11.59 -27.42 30.86
C LYS A 744 -12.30 -27.68 29.55
N LYS A 745 -13.59 -27.32 29.47
CA LYS A 745 -14.33 -27.33 28.20
C LYS A 745 -13.81 -26.25 27.25
N VAL A 746 -13.80 -26.53 25.95
CA VAL A 746 -13.31 -25.60 24.92
C VAL A 746 -14.08 -24.28 24.93
N ASP A 747 -15.39 -24.32 25.18
CA ASP A 747 -16.23 -23.13 25.25
C ASP A 747 -15.84 -22.17 26.39
N GLN A 748 -15.33 -22.72 27.49
CA GLN A 748 -14.90 -21.95 28.66
C GLN A 748 -13.43 -21.48 28.57
N ALA A 749 -12.68 -21.96 27.58
CA ALA A 749 -11.27 -21.66 27.42
C ALA A 749 -11.01 -20.19 27.02
N GLN A 750 -9.98 -19.61 27.65
CA GLN A 750 -9.44 -18.29 27.33
C GLN A 750 -8.21 -18.43 26.41
N ASP A 751 -7.79 -17.34 25.78
CA ASP A 751 -6.70 -17.32 24.79
C ASP A 751 -5.40 -17.94 25.33
N ASN A 752 -5.06 -17.66 26.59
CA ASN A 752 -3.85 -18.18 27.23
C ASN A 752 -3.90 -19.69 27.56
N ASN A 753 -5.08 -20.32 27.45
CA ASN A 753 -5.29 -21.75 27.69
C ASN A 753 -4.88 -22.62 26.50
N PHE A 754 -4.79 -22.06 25.29
CA PHE A 754 -4.35 -22.76 24.09
C PHE A 754 -2.84 -22.69 23.92
N ILE A 755 -2.23 -23.77 23.42
CA ILE A 755 -0.82 -23.78 23.01
C ILE A 755 -0.70 -23.06 21.66
N ASN A 756 -0.33 -21.79 21.71
CA ASN A 756 -0.09 -20.95 20.54
C ASN A 756 1.35 -20.40 20.61
N TYR A 757 2.28 -21.06 19.93
CA TYR A 757 3.70 -20.74 19.97
C TYR A 757 4.31 -20.78 18.57
N ASP A 758 4.93 -19.67 18.19
CA ASP A 758 5.88 -19.60 17.08
C ASP A 758 7.31 -19.62 17.61
N TRP A 759 8.16 -20.38 16.93
CA TRP A 759 9.57 -20.51 17.28
C TRP A 759 10.26 -19.14 17.25
N ASP A 760 11.04 -18.84 18.30
CA ASP A 760 11.75 -17.57 18.46
C ASP A 760 13.24 -17.86 18.67
N ASP A 761 14.06 -17.57 17.65
CA ASP A 761 15.52 -17.76 17.66
C ASP A 761 16.20 -16.97 18.79
N LYS A 762 15.51 -16.02 19.44
CA LYS A 762 16.01 -15.34 20.64
C LYS A 762 16.17 -16.28 21.84
N ILE A 763 15.65 -17.51 21.80
CA ILE A 763 15.94 -18.55 22.82
C ILE A 763 17.43 -18.89 22.85
N PHE A 764 18.16 -18.74 21.74
CA PHE A 764 19.60 -18.94 21.69
C PHE A 764 20.41 -17.83 22.40
N LYS A 765 19.76 -16.75 22.88
CA LYS A 765 20.41 -15.69 23.68
C LYS A 765 20.83 -16.14 25.10
N TYR A 766 20.41 -17.32 25.57
CA TYR A 766 20.86 -17.90 26.84
C TYR A 766 22.22 -18.60 26.74
N ASN A 767 23.10 -17.96 25.98
CA ASN A 767 24.48 -18.33 25.82
C ASN A 767 25.28 -17.66 26.95
N GLN A 768 25.80 -18.45 27.90
CA GLN A 768 26.73 -17.92 28.90
C GLN A 768 28.16 -18.06 28.37
N ARG A 769 28.86 -16.93 28.21
CA ARG A 769 30.31 -16.92 28.07
C ARG A 769 30.92 -17.15 29.45
N ASN A 770 31.70 -18.20 29.62
CA ASN A 770 32.43 -18.42 30.87
C ASN A 770 33.57 -17.38 30.93
N LEU A 771 33.54 -16.48 31.91
CA LEU A 771 34.51 -15.38 32.04
C LEU A 771 35.72 -15.75 32.93
N GLU A 772 35.83 -16.99 33.39
CA GLU A 772 36.85 -17.38 34.39
C GLU A 772 38.10 -18.07 33.82
N ILE A 773 38.21 -18.26 32.49
CA ILE A 773 39.40 -18.87 31.88
C ILE A 773 39.79 -18.02 30.67
N GLU A 774 41.01 -17.47 30.68
CA GLU A 774 41.53 -16.55 29.65
C GLU A 774 41.73 -17.17 28.25
N ASP A 775 41.43 -18.44 28.06
CA ASP A 775 41.43 -19.09 26.74
C ASP A 775 40.40 -20.23 26.75
N ASP A 776 39.19 -20.00 26.23
CA ASP A 776 38.41 -20.98 25.44
C ASP A 776 36.99 -20.49 25.10
N THR A 777 36.64 -20.61 23.82
CA THR A 777 35.33 -20.29 23.22
C THR A 777 34.27 -21.37 23.47
N ASN A 778 34.13 -21.82 24.73
CA ASN A 778 33.10 -22.76 25.11
C ASN A 778 31.75 -22.03 25.29
N LEU A 779 30.88 -22.11 24.28
CA LEU A 779 29.48 -21.71 24.42
C LEU A 779 28.74 -22.78 25.23
N ILE A 780 28.48 -22.50 26.51
CA ILE A 780 27.62 -23.35 27.32
C ILE A 780 26.19 -22.81 27.17
N PHE A 781 25.34 -23.58 26.50
CA PHE A 781 23.90 -23.31 26.51
C PHE A 781 23.38 -23.59 27.92
N ASP A 782 22.75 -22.58 28.51
CA ASP A 782 22.00 -22.72 29.76
C ASP A 782 20.68 -23.44 29.42
N LEU A 783 20.79 -24.75 29.17
CA LEU A 783 19.66 -25.64 28.84
C LEU A 783 18.53 -25.49 29.87
N GLN A 784 18.91 -25.28 31.14
CA GLN A 784 18.01 -24.99 32.25
C GLN A 784 17.17 -23.72 32.02
N LYS A 785 17.77 -22.60 31.60
CA LYS A 785 17.01 -21.38 31.25
C LYS A 785 16.16 -21.53 30.00
N ILE A 786 16.61 -22.30 29.03
CA ILE A 786 15.86 -22.59 27.79
C ILE A 786 14.62 -23.42 28.12
N GLU A 787 14.78 -24.52 28.85
CA GLU A 787 13.68 -25.37 29.33
C GLU A 787 12.69 -24.57 30.19
N MET A 788 13.16 -23.73 31.12
CA MET A 788 12.29 -22.89 31.95
C MET A 788 11.45 -21.92 31.10
N LYS A 789 12.03 -21.34 30.06
CA LYS A 789 11.30 -20.44 29.14
C LYS A 789 10.29 -21.18 28.29
N LEU A 790 10.65 -22.36 27.80
CA LEU A 790 9.75 -23.21 27.02
C LEU A 790 8.59 -23.68 27.88
N ALA A 791 8.85 -24.18 29.10
CA ALA A 791 7.81 -24.56 30.05
C ALA A 791 6.85 -23.40 30.37
N LYS A 792 7.39 -22.18 30.55
CA LYS A 792 6.58 -20.98 30.78
C LYS A 792 5.70 -20.60 29.57
N LYS A 793 6.14 -20.83 28.34
CA LYS A 793 5.37 -20.50 27.13
C LYS A 793 4.38 -21.61 26.74
N LEU A 794 4.84 -22.86 26.78
CA LEU A 794 4.13 -24.02 26.24
C LEU A 794 3.22 -24.73 27.24
N ILE A 795 3.43 -24.54 28.55
CA ILE A 795 2.75 -25.35 29.57
C ILE A 795 2.00 -24.47 30.58
N HIS A 796 2.58 -23.33 30.96
CA HIS A 796 1.95 -22.43 31.91
C HIS A 796 0.57 -21.94 31.42
N ASN A 797 -0.43 -22.04 32.30
CA ASN A 797 -1.84 -21.73 32.07
C ASN A 797 -2.54 -22.53 30.95
N LYS A 798 -1.92 -23.61 30.44
CA LYS A 798 -2.57 -24.52 29.49
C LYS A 798 -3.49 -25.49 30.22
N VAL A 799 -4.55 -25.91 29.52
CA VAL A 799 -5.61 -26.73 30.08
C VAL A 799 -5.77 -28.00 29.27
N TYR A 800 -6.23 -29.07 29.92
CA TYR A 800 -6.59 -30.29 29.22
C TYR A 800 -8.02 -30.14 28.69
N PHE A 801 -8.23 -30.27 27.38
CA PHE A 801 -9.57 -30.09 26.81
C PHE A 801 -10.39 -31.36 26.97
N GLU A 802 -11.52 -31.26 27.67
CA GLU A 802 -12.45 -32.38 27.84
C GLU A 802 -13.57 -32.36 26.80
N MET A 803 -14.09 -33.55 26.47
CA MET A 803 -15.28 -33.69 25.62
C MET A 803 -16.54 -33.25 26.37
N GLU A 804 -17.53 -32.77 25.64
CA GLU A 804 -18.87 -32.53 26.16
C GLU A 804 -19.73 -33.80 26.18
N ASP A 805 -20.96 -33.67 26.69
CA ASP A 805 -21.94 -34.75 26.79
C ASP A 805 -22.29 -35.37 25.42
N ASN A 806 -22.05 -34.64 24.32
CA ASN A 806 -22.25 -35.09 22.95
C ASN A 806 -21.08 -35.93 22.38
N GLN A 807 -20.12 -36.35 23.22
CA GLN A 807 -18.92 -37.10 22.83
C GLN A 807 -18.01 -36.36 21.83
N PHE A 808 -18.09 -35.03 21.80
CA PHE A 808 -17.25 -34.17 20.99
C PHE A 808 -16.78 -32.95 21.81
N TYR A 809 -15.72 -32.27 21.37
CA TYR A 809 -15.11 -31.19 22.16
C TYR A 809 -15.87 -29.86 22.13
N LEU A 810 -16.79 -29.69 21.19
CA LEU A 810 -17.64 -28.50 21.03
C LEU A 810 -19.11 -28.90 21.00
N LYS A 811 -19.97 -28.01 21.48
CA LYS A 811 -21.43 -28.14 21.31
C LYS A 811 -21.78 -28.10 19.81
N ASN A 812 -22.76 -28.91 19.39
CA ASN A 812 -23.27 -28.83 18.03
C ASN A 812 -24.01 -27.49 17.81
N PHE A 813 -23.83 -26.89 16.64
CA PHE A 813 -24.47 -25.64 16.27
C PHE A 813 -25.99 -25.84 16.18
N SER A 814 -26.74 -24.98 16.86
CA SER A 814 -28.20 -25.06 16.94
C SER A 814 -28.85 -24.16 15.88
N PHE A 815 -29.33 -24.75 14.77
CA PHE A 815 -30.07 -24.00 13.74
C PHE A 815 -31.44 -23.51 14.24
N LYS A 816 -31.90 -22.41 13.65
CA LYS A 816 -33.27 -21.89 13.81
C LYS A 816 -34.28 -22.95 13.38
N HIS A 817 -35.37 -23.12 14.15
CA HIS A 817 -36.41 -24.13 13.96
C HIS A 817 -36.02 -25.60 14.27
N GLU A 818 -34.78 -25.86 14.71
CA GLU A 818 -34.32 -27.23 15.05
C GLU A 818 -34.18 -27.46 16.56
N LEU A 819 -34.52 -26.49 17.41
CA LEU A 819 -34.36 -26.60 18.86
C LEU A 819 -35.10 -27.81 19.44
N PHE A 820 -36.38 -27.97 19.09
CA PHE A 820 -37.20 -29.09 19.57
C PHE A 820 -36.76 -30.43 18.98
N TYR A 821 -36.05 -30.42 17.85
CA TYR A 821 -35.48 -31.63 17.26
C TYR A 821 -34.26 -32.11 18.04
N TYR A 822 -33.33 -31.21 18.41
CA TYR A 822 -32.14 -31.58 19.19
C TYR A 822 -32.38 -31.67 20.71
N SER A 823 -33.36 -30.94 21.23
CA SER A 823 -33.74 -30.94 22.64
C SER A 823 -35.24 -31.22 22.84
N PRO A 824 -35.75 -32.42 22.48
CA PRO A 824 -37.18 -32.74 22.55
C PRO A 824 -37.76 -32.70 23.98
N ARG A 825 -36.89 -32.77 25.00
CA ARG A 825 -37.26 -32.69 26.42
C ARG A 825 -37.12 -31.29 27.02
N ILE A 826 -36.79 -30.27 26.23
CA ILE A 826 -36.50 -28.92 26.75
C ILE A 826 -37.62 -28.35 27.62
N LEU A 827 -38.88 -28.54 27.22
CA LEU A 827 -40.04 -28.08 28.01
C LEU A 827 -40.14 -28.78 29.37
N PHE A 828 -39.79 -30.07 29.42
CA PHE A 828 -39.75 -30.84 30.67
C PHE A 828 -38.56 -30.46 31.55
N GLU A 829 -37.39 -30.20 30.94
CA GLU A 829 -36.21 -29.70 31.64
C GLU A 829 -36.49 -28.34 32.30
N ILE A 830 -37.10 -27.41 31.55
CA ILE A 830 -37.46 -26.09 32.08
C ILE A 830 -38.53 -26.21 33.17
N LYS A 831 -39.51 -27.10 33.02
CA LYS A 831 -40.52 -27.36 34.06
C LYS A 831 -39.92 -27.87 35.38
N LYS A 832 -38.77 -28.56 35.34
CA LYS A 832 -38.05 -28.97 36.57
C LYS A 832 -37.36 -27.81 37.27
N ILE A 833 -37.03 -26.74 36.54
CA ILE A 833 -36.18 -25.64 36.99
C ILE A 833 -37.02 -24.42 37.41
N LEU A 834 -38.10 -24.12 36.67
CA LEU A 834 -38.96 -22.96 36.88
C LEU A 834 -40.44 -23.37 37.08
N PRO A 835 -41.13 -22.82 38.08
CA PRO A 835 -42.57 -23.00 38.23
C PRO A 835 -43.34 -22.32 37.09
N GLN A 836 -44.40 -22.99 36.62
CA GLN A 836 -45.24 -22.55 35.51
C GLN A 836 -46.72 -22.55 35.92
N GLU A 837 -47.49 -21.61 35.39
CA GLU A 837 -48.94 -21.56 35.56
C GLU A 837 -49.66 -21.96 34.26
N PRO A 838 -50.86 -22.58 34.35
CA PRO A 838 -51.68 -22.82 33.18
C PRO A 838 -52.11 -21.49 32.55
N ILE A 839 -52.12 -21.44 31.22
CA ILE A 839 -52.67 -20.29 30.48
C ILE A 839 -54.17 -20.20 30.79
N SER A 840 -54.66 -19.04 31.24
CA SER A 840 -56.08 -18.83 31.52
C SER A 840 -56.93 -18.98 30.25
N GLU A 841 -58.18 -19.45 30.39
CA GLU A 841 -59.07 -19.66 29.24
C GLU A 841 -59.33 -18.36 28.44
N GLU A 842 -59.37 -17.20 29.09
CA GLU A 842 -59.45 -15.90 28.40
C GLU A 842 -58.23 -15.62 27.52
N LYS A 843 -57.00 -15.82 28.04
CA LYS A 843 -55.76 -15.65 27.27
C LYS A 843 -55.66 -16.67 26.14
N ARG A 844 -56.13 -17.90 26.37
CA ARG A 844 -56.17 -18.97 25.37
C ARG A 844 -57.08 -18.61 24.19
N LEU A 845 -58.27 -18.06 24.46
CA LEU A 845 -59.19 -17.60 23.41
C LEU A 845 -58.61 -16.42 22.61
N ILE A 846 -57.88 -15.50 23.26
CA ILE A 846 -57.19 -14.40 22.59
C ILE A 846 -56.09 -14.93 21.66
N ILE A 847 -55.24 -15.85 22.15
CA ILE A 847 -54.18 -16.47 21.35
C ILE A 847 -54.78 -17.24 20.16
N LEU A 848 -55.84 -18.02 20.37
CA LEU A 848 -56.52 -18.73 19.29
C LEU A 848 -57.16 -17.79 18.26
N ALA A 849 -57.68 -16.64 18.69
CA ALA A 849 -58.22 -15.63 17.78
C ALA A 849 -57.12 -14.92 16.97
N LEU A 850 -55.93 -14.71 17.55
CA LEU A 850 -54.76 -14.15 16.86
C LEU A 850 -54.11 -15.14 15.88
N LEU A 851 -54.26 -16.44 16.11
CA LEU A 851 -53.73 -17.52 15.28
C LEU A 851 -54.69 -17.97 14.17
N ASP A 852 -55.92 -17.45 14.10
CA ASP A 852 -56.93 -17.83 13.12
C ASP A 852 -56.76 -17.03 11.81
N PRO A 853 -56.24 -17.63 10.73
CA PRO A 853 -55.99 -16.91 9.48
C PRO A 853 -57.26 -16.40 8.81
N SER A 854 -58.44 -16.97 9.15
CA SER A 854 -59.73 -16.59 8.56
C SER A 854 -60.28 -15.25 9.07
N LYS A 855 -59.76 -14.73 10.19
CA LYS A 855 -60.16 -13.43 10.77
C LYS A 855 -59.22 -12.28 10.39
N SER A 856 -58.14 -12.54 9.65
CA SER A 856 -57.14 -11.55 9.23
C SER A 856 -57.61 -10.56 8.17
N LEU A 857 -58.79 -10.78 7.56
CA LEU A 857 -59.33 -9.94 6.47
C LEU A 857 -59.82 -8.54 6.91
N TYR A 858 -59.88 -8.23 8.21
CA TYR A 858 -60.39 -6.93 8.70
C TYR A 858 -59.44 -6.10 9.57
N ASN A 859 -58.15 -6.46 9.70
CA ASN A 859 -57.14 -5.58 10.31
C ASN A 859 -55.76 -5.83 9.67
N SER A 860 -55.42 -5.04 8.65
CA SER A 860 -54.19 -5.14 7.86
C SER A 860 -52.92 -4.62 8.57
N SER A 861 -52.90 -4.55 9.91
CA SER A 861 -51.73 -4.06 10.65
C SER A 861 -51.19 -4.99 11.74
N ASN A 862 -51.90 -6.06 12.12
CA ASN A 862 -51.52 -6.91 13.26
C ASN A 862 -51.67 -8.43 12.95
N SER A 863 -51.27 -8.90 11.76
CA SER A 863 -51.07 -10.33 11.56
C SER A 863 -49.79 -10.75 12.26
N ILE A 864 -49.90 -11.53 13.34
CA ILE A 864 -48.73 -12.07 14.05
C ILE A 864 -48.08 -13.12 13.14
N ASP A 865 -46.80 -12.92 12.80
CA ASP A 865 -46.02 -13.91 12.05
C ASP A 865 -45.72 -15.11 12.96
N LEU A 866 -46.48 -16.20 12.78
CA LEU A 866 -46.38 -17.40 13.62
C LEU A 866 -44.95 -18.00 13.67
N PRO A 867 -44.20 -18.08 12.55
CA PRO A 867 -42.78 -18.43 12.57
C PRO A 867 -41.90 -17.53 13.43
N GLU A 868 -42.16 -16.22 13.46
CA GLU A 868 -41.41 -15.26 14.27
C GLU A 868 -41.69 -15.46 15.77
N VAL A 869 -42.95 -15.70 16.14
CA VAL A 869 -43.33 -16.05 17.52
C VAL A 869 -42.68 -17.37 17.95
N ILE A 870 -42.71 -18.41 17.10
CA ILE A 870 -42.05 -19.68 17.40
C ILE A 870 -40.54 -19.48 17.57
N SER A 871 -39.91 -18.67 16.72
CA SER A 871 -38.49 -18.33 16.85
C SER A 871 -38.18 -17.63 18.18
N LEU A 872 -39.02 -16.68 18.60
CA LEU A 872 -38.88 -16.01 19.90
C LEU A 872 -39.02 -16.99 21.06
N PHE A 873 -39.99 -17.92 20.98
CA PHE A 873 -40.13 -18.99 21.96
C PHE A 873 -38.88 -19.88 22.02
N GLU A 874 -38.32 -20.27 20.86
CA GLU A 874 -37.07 -21.05 20.81
C GLU A 874 -35.92 -20.32 21.49
N THR A 875 -35.69 -19.05 21.15
CA THR A 875 -34.66 -18.21 21.76
C THR A 875 -34.81 -18.13 23.27
N ILE A 876 -36.02 -17.87 23.78
CA ILE A 876 -36.30 -17.78 25.23
C ILE A 876 -36.02 -19.11 25.93
N LEU A 877 -36.48 -20.24 25.37
CA LEU A 877 -36.27 -21.55 25.97
C LEU A 877 -34.78 -21.93 25.99
N CYS A 878 -34.01 -21.58 24.95
CA CYS A 878 -32.56 -21.73 24.94
C CYS A 878 -31.89 -20.91 26.04
N PHE A 879 -32.20 -19.62 26.15
CA PHE A 879 -31.62 -18.75 27.18
C PHE A 879 -31.87 -19.28 28.59
N ILE A 880 -33.09 -19.72 28.87
CA ILE A 880 -33.44 -20.30 30.18
C ILE A 880 -32.59 -21.56 30.46
N LYS A 881 -32.36 -22.39 29.44
CA LYS A 881 -31.54 -23.61 29.54
C LYS A 881 -30.06 -23.30 29.76
N GLU A 882 -29.47 -22.40 28.98
CA GLU A 882 -28.03 -22.08 29.05
C GLU A 882 -27.65 -21.33 30.33
N LEU A 883 -28.48 -20.38 30.78
CA LEU A 883 -28.23 -19.63 32.01
C LEU A 883 -28.28 -20.51 33.27
N SER A 884 -28.63 -21.79 33.14
CA SER A 884 -28.59 -22.79 34.22
C SER A 884 -29.16 -22.23 35.52
N ILE A 885 -30.34 -21.59 35.43
CA ILE A 885 -31.00 -20.86 36.53
C ILE A 885 -31.40 -21.86 37.61
N LYS A 886 -30.44 -22.30 38.44
CA LYS A 886 -30.67 -23.31 39.45
C LYS A 886 -31.54 -22.72 40.56
N ASN A 887 -32.77 -23.25 40.68
CA ASN A 887 -33.71 -23.01 41.78
C ASN A 887 -34.12 -21.55 41.98
N ASN A 888 -34.80 -20.95 40.99
CA ASN A 888 -35.58 -19.74 41.23
C ASN A 888 -37.04 -20.13 41.50
N ASN A 889 -37.59 -19.75 42.67
CA ASN A 889 -39.02 -19.85 42.98
C ASN A 889 -39.88 -18.83 42.19
N ILE A 890 -39.33 -18.24 41.13
CA ILE A 890 -39.92 -17.17 40.34
C ILE A 890 -40.66 -17.83 39.17
N LEU A 891 -41.91 -17.42 38.92
CA LEU A 891 -42.66 -17.91 37.77
C LEU A 891 -41.95 -17.53 36.46
N ILE A 892 -42.03 -18.39 35.46
CA ILE A 892 -41.43 -18.12 34.14
C ILE A 892 -41.90 -16.78 33.55
N LEU A 893 -43.16 -16.40 33.82
CA LEU A 893 -43.73 -15.10 33.43
C LEU A 893 -43.00 -13.93 34.09
N ASP A 894 -42.81 -13.97 35.41
CA ASP A 894 -42.12 -12.91 36.15
C ASP A 894 -40.65 -12.80 35.74
N LEU A 895 -40.00 -13.93 35.43
CA LEU A 895 -38.63 -13.96 34.93
C LEU A 895 -38.52 -13.25 33.57
N ILE A 896 -39.43 -13.55 32.64
CA ILE A 896 -39.48 -12.92 31.32
C ILE A 896 -39.79 -11.43 31.45
N ASP A 897 -40.71 -11.03 32.33
CA ASP A 897 -41.05 -9.62 32.59
C ASP A 897 -39.86 -8.84 33.18
N GLN A 898 -39.08 -9.44 34.08
CA GLN A 898 -37.84 -8.84 34.58
C GLN A 898 -36.81 -8.67 33.46
N TRP A 899 -36.69 -9.65 32.57
CA TRP A 899 -35.78 -9.61 31.44
C TRP A 899 -36.20 -8.54 30.42
N LEU A 900 -37.49 -8.46 30.09
CA LEU A 900 -38.05 -7.41 29.22
C LEU A 900 -37.82 -6.01 29.81
N LYS A 901 -37.96 -5.83 31.12
CA LYS A 901 -37.63 -4.55 31.82
C LYS A 901 -36.14 -4.21 31.78
N LEU A 902 -35.26 -5.21 31.81
CA LEU A 902 -33.81 -4.99 31.67
C LEU A 902 -33.44 -4.61 30.22
N MET A 903 -34.09 -5.23 29.23
CA MET A 903 -33.93 -4.91 27.82
C MET A 903 -34.47 -3.50 27.49
N SER A 904 -35.61 -3.11 28.04
CA SER A 904 -36.16 -1.75 27.84
C SER A 904 -35.27 -0.67 28.49
N LYS A 905 -34.70 -0.93 29.67
CA LYS A 905 -33.71 -0.03 30.29
C LYS A 905 -32.40 0.07 29.51
N LYS A 906 -31.99 -0.97 28.79
CA LYS A 906 -30.83 -0.93 27.89
C LYS A 906 -31.11 -0.07 26.65
N LEU A 907 -32.33 -0.08 26.12
CA LEU A 907 -32.73 0.79 25.00
C LEU A 907 -32.65 2.29 25.35
N ASP A 908 -32.98 2.66 26.60
CA ASP A 908 -32.84 4.04 27.10
C ASP A 908 -31.38 4.45 27.37
N LEU A 909 -30.48 3.48 27.60
CA LEU A 909 -29.04 3.73 27.82
C LEU A 909 -28.25 3.88 26.50
N PHE A 910 -28.69 3.22 25.42
CA PHE A 910 -28.08 3.37 24.09
C PHE A 910 -28.51 4.65 23.35
N THR A 911 -29.59 5.31 23.78
CA THR A 911 -30.02 6.61 23.23
C THR A 911 -29.37 7.81 23.92
N LEU A 912 -28.60 7.61 25.01
CA LEU A 912 -27.97 8.68 25.78
C LEU A 912 -26.43 8.74 25.68
N HIS A 913 -25.76 7.74 25.09
CA HIS A 913 -24.31 7.76 24.83
C HIS A 913 -23.96 7.37 23.39
N GLY A 914 -24.49 8.15 22.44
CA GLY A 914 -23.96 8.23 21.07
C GLY A 914 -22.91 9.35 20.98
N LYS A 915 -21.66 9.04 21.34
CA LYS A 915 -20.44 9.71 20.89
C LYS A 915 -19.32 8.70 20.81
#